data_AF-A0A6N6MHF0-F1
#
_entry.id   AF-A0A6N6MHF0-F1
#
_cell.length_a   1.000
_cell.length_b   1.000
_cell.length_c   1.000
_cell.angle_alpha   90.00
_cell.angle_beta   90.00
_cell.angle_gamma   90.00
#
_symmetry.space_group_name_H-M   'P 1'
#
loop_
_entity.id
_entity.type
_entity.pdbx_description
1 polymer ?
#
loop_
_entity_poly.entity_id
_entity_poly.type
_entity_poly.pdbx_seq_one_letter_code
_entity_poly.pdbx_strand_id
1 'polypeptide(L)'
;MRVEYPIIPSYGNHPDEIEKEKTNAYHFGHNNRNGFFPLGINNSWHGGIHIEGLGTKVCAIADGRIIAYRFAEDYLPEKDSETAKYSNSFMLIQHDFETPEKIKFRFYSLYMHLQPKKEMVASKDGQNIPDLYAKYVVKIKTNSREMGLKVREYKSEVLEKQKKETHFFAKGTTLKMEYDVCLPPEHWMCGNASYVFCSHNNKVFCVYKGYLTDEVDEFVKVDHYKAKEVNVFGEADYKGTMLFDAVNGNFVGMECYNTELEIEKTKDKAWYKVKGTDHYVLAQDCSKIFKKIKDDVFFKTVENVDVPIKAGQIIGNLGQYNSENCKSYNALHLEVFTDDANLSEFINNTKDKDRITYEVDKGKKLHKGKPCDLLLTNTNVKIFECDGDYTQIGFEDETAVVPYVILNDENKKIKTYVNGVKVRNNVYTIKEADFDEINSQLNHVLPNKQSEVYYINKTGADNVNRTIGYGMKYSGKKFWVKSIEVTGDSGAWVSLRAAINTVFENKPSNHSETVEVLKTSKIIKTAEAKDSQGVLWWHVKTKQEAGWIKKSELTEKNPYNWTDFGWKLLDDTGDQYFYMFGEFVEKSSPHKFVEDIWTQADTDGDKVLSNFELQQVMRNKASLHHVSKLICKHESEWNTWKNIDIFERELKSLFQKGIDEASDPERKQELETQRDKKIKVITNKTGNLCFWDEITTGDLRSKEERKQTYIAAHRKYTPVIRITDNLTVEEQGLAYDFEILDKKRIKRQFPKESNVYHFHPIAFVEQMKMIVGVNITTYFIFYNGNIEKHLSSSLEVNKYKYVYVDDKGSHHEICTTEFFVIKKKKYGVVHYSKPTHAAIIYDENVSEGSTSRRVKYVNNDIAEYGEHPTKGKIWRLYEALDEDVEIVKMPDNLNYSKNGVIIKYQFTSTKRRFTGSGSLAGFIGALAEHQEGIKTTGSCFNEGSCFPSSKHVNGESVDTIYKWDQNKDQKIIDAMKKFHFNERLIGSKKYFENFNNASDGGSLHNSHLHSGEFDNNKIQIIK
;
A
#
# COMPACT_ATOMS: atom_id res chain seq x y z
N MET A 1 9.55 -4.57 -0.33
CA MET A 1 8.72 -5.77 -0.58
C MET A 1 7.43 -5.60 0.18
N ARG A 2 6.26 -5.87 -0.44
CA ARG A 2 4.98 -5.97 0.27
C ARG A 2 4.74 -7.41 0.75
N VAL A 3 4.07 -7.56 1.89
CA VAL A 3 3.65 -8.86 2.44
C VAL A 3 2.17 -8.79 2.83
N GLU A 4 1.40 -9.79 2.43
CA GLU A 4 -0.04 -9.91 2.63
C GLU A 4 -0.40 -11.30 3.16
N TYR A 5 -1.60 -11.42 3.74
CA TYR A 5 -2.13 -12.73 4.09
C TYR A 5 -2.47 -13.52 2.82
N PRO A 6 -2.34 -14.86 2.83
CA PRO A 6 -2.63 -15.72 1.67
C PRO A 6 -4.12 -15.75 1.31
N ILE A 7 -4.98 -15.29 2.21
CA ILE A 7 -6.42 -15.13 2.02
C ILE A 7 -6.76 -13.75 2.56
N ILE A 8 -7.35 -12.89 1.73
CA ILE A 8 -7.75 -11.55 2.15
C ILE A 8 -8.95 -11.70 3.10
N PRO A 9 -8.81 -11.34 4.38
CA PRO A 9 -9.90 -11.51 5.32
C PRO A 9 -11.04 -10.55 4.95
N SER A 10 -12.24 -11.08 4.75
CA SER A 10 -13.44 -10.25 4.62
C SER A 10 -13.89 -9.84 6.01
N TYR A 11 -13.30 -8.78 6.53
CA TYR A 11 -13.81 -8.17 7.75
C TYR A 11 -15.14 -7.46 7.42
N GLY A 12 -16.18 -7.64 8.25
CA GLY A 12 -17.47 -6.96 8.06
C GLY A 12 -17.34 -5.42 8.03
N ASN A 13 -18.44 -4.71 7.81
CA ASN A 13 -18.42 -3.24 7.85
C ASN A 13 -18.03 -2.74 9.26
N HIS A 14 -16.93 -1.99 9.37
CA HIS A 14 -16.37 -1.43 10.62
C HIS A 14 -15.98 -2.46 11.68
N PRO A 15 -15.04 -3.37 11.38
CA PRO A 15 -14.68 -4.44 12.31
C PRO A 15 -13.80 -3.89 13.43
N ASP A 16 -14.12 -4.26 14.66
CA ASP A 16 -13.28 -3.93 15.81
C ASP A 16 -11.96 -4.75 15.81
N GLU A 17 -11.02 -4.41 16.69
CA GLU A 17 -9.73 -5.12 16.77
C GLU A 17 -9.89 -6.60 17.16
N ILE A 18 -10.93 -6.94 17.94
CA ILE A 18 -11.18 -8.30 18.43
C ILE A 18 -11.69 -9.17 17.28
N GLU A 19 -12.59 -8.65 16.44
CA GLU A 19 -13.09 -9.31 15.24
C GLU A 19 -11.98 -9.55 14.22
N LYS A 20 -11.07 -8.58 14.06
CA LYS A 20 -9.88 -8.75 13.22
C LYS A 20 -8.96 -9.83 13.78
N GLU A 21 -8.69 -9.81 15.08
CA GLU A 21 -7.84 -10.81 15.74
C GLU A 21 -8.44 -12.21 15.62
N LYS A 22 -9.75 -12.37 15.84
CA LYS A 22 -10.46 -13.64 15.64
C LYS A 22 -10.39 -14.15 14.20
N THR A 23 -10.61 -13.28 13.23
CA THR A 23 -10.54 -13.64 11.81
C THR A 23 -9.11 -14.05 11.43
N ASN A 24 -8.10 -13.32 11.89
CA ASN A 24 -6.70 -13.67 11.65
C ASN A 24 -6.34 -15.00 12.33
N ALA A 25 -6.77 -15.22 13.58
CA ALA A 25 -6.55 -16.46 14.33
C ALA A 25 -7.14 -17.68 13.60
N TYR A 26 -8.28 -17.57 12.94
CA TYR A 26 -8.81 -18.66 12.11
C TYR A 26 -7.78 -19.13 11.07
N HIS A 27 -7.08 -18.20 10.41
CA HIS A 27 -6.09 -18.51 9.38
C HIS A 27 -4.77 -19.08 9.93
N PHE A 28 -4.46 -18.90 11.22
CA PHE A 28 -3.33 -19.58 11.89
C PHE A 28 -3.52 -21.10 12.03
N GLY A 29 -4.69 -21.64 11.66
CA GLY A 29 -4.95 -23.08 11.71
C GLY A 29 -5.53 -23.57 13.03
N HIS A 30 -5.92 -22.67 13.95
CA HIS A 30 -6.57 -23.02 15.24
C HIS A 30 -7.81 -23.93 15.09
N ASN A 31 -8.50 -23.83 13.94
CA ASN A 31 -9.72 -24.59 13.65
C ASN A 31 -9.55 -25.56 12.48
N ASN A 32 -8.31 -25.80 12.03
CA ASN A 32 -8.07 -26.79 10.99
C ASN A 32 -8.46 -28.17 11.50
N ARG A 33 -9.11 -28.94 10.64
CA ARG A 33 -9.45 -30.34 10.90
C ARG A 33 -8.22 -31.24 10.69
N ASN A 34 -7.35 -30.86 9.75
CA ASN A 34 -6.14 -31.59 9.37
C ASN A 34 -4.98 -30.62 9.03
N GLY A 35 -3.74 -31.08 9.12
CA GLY A 35 -2.55 -30.40 8.58
C GLY A 35 -2.08 -29.20 9.42
N PHE A 36 -1.33 -29.50 10.48
CA PHE A 36 -0.78 -28.52 11.43
C PHE A 36 0.73 -28.40 11.27
N PHE A 37 1.24 -27.18 11.38
CA PHE A 37 2.68 -26.96 11.50
C PHE A 37 3.14 -27.21 12.94
N PRO A 38 4.29 -27.89 13.17
CA PRO A 38 5.14 -28.57 12.21
C PRO A 38 4.85 -30.08 12.10
N LEU A 39 3.82 -30.59 12.79
CA LEU A 39 3.48 -32.02 12.84
C LEU A 39 2.08 -32.29 12.30
N GLY A 40 2.00 -33.16 11.28
CA GLY A 40 0.75 -33.58 10.67
C GLY A 40 -0.01 -34.62 11.51
N ILE A 41 -1.26 -34.88 11.11
CA ILE A 41 -2.18 -35.82 11.79
C ILE A 41 -1.69 -37.28 11.87
N ASN A 42 -0.65 -37.63 11.11
CA ASN A 42 -0.04 -38.96 11.11
C ASN A 42 1.28 -38.98 11.92
N ASN A 43 1.51 -37.98 12.77
CA ASN A 43 2.76 -37.77 13.51
C ASN A 43 3.99 -37.71 12.59
N SER A 44 3.81 -37.14 11.40
CA SER A 44 4.89 -36.88 10.44
C SER A 44 5.24 -35.40 10.41
N TRP A 45 6.42 -35.05 9.90
CA TRP A 45 6.71 -33.66 9.53
C TRP A 45 5.61 -33.12 8.61
N HIS A 46 5.28 -31.85 8.80
CA HIS A 46 4.34 -31.10 7.98
C HIS A 46 4.89 -29.68 7.83
N GLY A 47 5.40 -29.36 6.63
CA GLY A 47 6.16 -28.14 6.36
C GLY A 47 5.32 -26.86 6.33
N GLY A 48 4.00 -26.98 6.49
CA GLY A 48 3.06 -25.90 6.28
C GLY A 48 1.81 -26.01 7.12
N ILE A 49 0.75 -25.36 6.66
CA ILE A 49 -0.59 -25.48 7.25
C ILE A 49 -1.60 -25.71 6.14
N HIS A 50 -2.71 -26.35 6.49
CA HIS A 50 -3.89 -26.29 5.63
C HIS A 50 -4.65 -24.98 5.87
N ILE A 51 -5.24 -24.40 4.84
CA ILE A 51 -6.20 -23.30 4.99
C ILE A 51 -7.52 -23.76 4.38
N GLU A 52 -8.51 -23.92 5.25
CA GLU A 52 -9.80 -24.53 4.90
C GLU A 52 -10.87 -23.50 4.54
N GLY A 53 -11.80 -23.89 3.68
CA GLY A 53 -12.94 -23.05 3.27
C GLY A 53 -13.44 -23.40 1.87
N LEU A 54 -14.67 -23.02 1.55
CA LEU A 54 -15.23 -23.21 0.20
C LEU A 54 -15.25 -21.87 -0.54
N GLY A 55 -14.78 -21.87 -1.79
CA GLY A 55 -14.81 -20.67 -2.65
C GLY A 55 -13.85 -19.55 -2.21
N THR A 56 -12.94 -19.85 -1.28
CA THR A 56 -11.97 -18.87 -0.79
C THR A 56 -10.89 -18.61 -1.82
N LYS A 57 -10.69 -17.33 -2.14
CA LYS A 57 -9.64 -16.88 -3.04
C LYS A 57 -8.30 -16.88 -2.33
N VAL A 58 -7.30 -17.43 -3.01
CA VAL A 58 -5.91 -17.50 -2.54
C VAL A 58 -5.10 -16.45 -3.28
N CYS A 59 -4.24 -15.74 -2.57
CA CYS A 59 -3.33 -14.75 -3.12
C CYS A 59 -1.87 -14.98 -2.69
N ALA A 60 -0.96 -14.39 -3.46
CA ALA A 60 0.46 -14.40 -3.14
C ALA A 60 0.75 -13.65 -1.83
N ILE A 61 1.53 -14.25 -0.93
CA ILE A 61 1.84 -13.67 0.40
C ILE A 61 2.85 -12.54 0.32
N ALA A 62 3.65 -12.45 -0.74
CA ALA A 62 4.66 -11.43 -0.89
C ALA A 62 4.95 -11.13 -2.35
N ASP A 63 5.57 -9.97 -2.62
CA ASP A 63 6.13 -9.70 -3.93
C ASP A 63 7.19 -10.75 -4.28
N GLY A 64 7.21 -11.19 -5.53
CA GLY A 64 8.16 -12.21 -5.95
C GLY A 64 8.02 -12.54 -7.42
N ARG A 65 8.38 -13.78 -7.75
CA ARG A 65 8.18 -14.34 -9.08
C ARG A 65 7.71 -15.78 -8.97
N ILE A 66 6.76 -16.16 -9.79
CA ILE A 66 6.35 -17.55 -9.96
C ILE A 66 7.47 -18.25 -10.70
N ILE A 67 8.02 -19.30 -10.08
CA ILE A 67 9.13 -20.07 -10.63
C ILE A 67 8.69 -21.41 -11.20
N ALA A 68 7.55 -21.93 -10.74
CA ALA A 68 6.91 -23.10 -11.30
C ALA A 68 5.41 -23.16 -10.97
N TYR A 69 4.64 -23.88 -11.77
CA TYR A 69 3.27 -24.25 -11.45
C TYR A 69 2.89 -25.58 -12.10
N ARG A 70 1.82 -26.20 -11.60
CA ARG A 70 1.10 -27.30 -12.28
C ARG A 70 -0.39 -27.07 -12.07
N PHE A 71 -1.19 -27.13 -13.13
CA PHE A 71 -2.65 -27.14 -13.01
C PHE A 71 -3.23 -28.42 -13.58
N ALA A 72 -4.02 -29.14 -12.78
CA ALA A 72 -4.72 -30.33 -13.24
C ALA A 72 -5.89 -29.95 -14.15
N GLU A 73 -6.23 -30.81 -15.12
CA GLU A 73 -7.44 -30.62 -15.93
C GLU A 73 -8.72 -30.85 -15.13
N ASP A 74 -8.72 -31.91 -14.33
CA ASP A 74 -9.80 -32.28 -13.41
C ASP A 74 -9.16 -32.83 -12.12
N TYR A 75 -9.98 -33.06 -11.09
CA TYR A 75 -9.52 -33.74 -9.88
C TYR A 75 -9.09 -35.17 -10.18
N LEU A 76 -8.04 -35.61 -9.48
CA LEU A 76 -7.57 -36.99 -9.50
C LEU A 76 -8.38 -37.81 -8.49
N PRO A 77 -8.85 -39.02 -8.86
CA PRO A 77 -9.41 -39.95 -7.89
C PRO A 77 -8.30 -40.52 -7.01
N GLU A 78 -8.60 -40.74 -5.73
CA GLU A 78 -7.77 -41.57 -4.87
C GLU A 78 -7.80 -43.01 -5.38
N LYS A 79 -6.65 -43.69 -5.37
CA LYS A 79 -6.54 -45.04 -5.91
C LYS A 79 -7.54 -45.97 -5.20
N ASP A 80 -8.24 -46.77 -5.99
CA ASP A 80 -9.27 -47.70 -5.52
C ASP A 80 -10.47 -47.03 -4.80
N SER A 81 -10.69 -45.72 -5.02
CA SER A 81 -11.85 -44.97 -4.50
C SER A 81 -12.61 -44.24 -5.62
N GLU A 82 -13.93 -44.38 -5.64
CA GLU A 82 -14.79 -43.69 -6.62
C GLU A 82 -15.23 -42.28 -6.15
N THR A 83 -15.07 -41.99 -4.85
CA THR A 83 -15.63 -40.77 -4.24
C THR A 83 -14.57 -39.81 -3.70
N ALA A 84 -13.41 -40.32 -3.28
CA ALA A 84 -12.32 -39.49 -2.80
C ALA A 84 -11.56 -38.88 -3.99
N LYS A 85 -11.50 -37.55 -4.02
CA LYS A 85 -10.89 -36.75 -5.08
C LYS A 85 -9.94 -35.72 -4.50
N TYR A 86 -8.84 -35.47 -5.19
CA TYR A 86 -7.86 -34.46 -4.77
C TYR A 86 -7.26 -33.73 -5.97
N SER A 87 -6.77 -32.51 -5.73
CA SER A 87 -6.00 -31.75 -6.70
C SER A 87 -4.51 -31.88 -6.42
N ASN A 88 -3.72 -32.12 -7.47
CA ASN A 88 -2.27 -31.99 -7.45
C ASN A 88 -1.80 -30.66 -8.08
N SER A 89 -2.70 -29.70 -8.23
CA SER A 89 -2.39 -28.39 -8.78
C SER A 89 -1.62 -27.55 -7.75
N PHE A 90 -0.59 -26.84 -8.19
CA PHE A 90 0.20 -25.99 -7.34
C PHE A 90 0.77 -24.75 -8.04
N MET A 91 1.21 -23.80 -7.22
CA MET A 91 2.02 -22.68 -7.64
C MET A 91 3.16 -22.46 -6.66
N LEU A 92 4.37 -22.24 -7.17
CA LEU A 92 5.58 -22.02 -6.40
C LEU A 92 6.17 -20.65 -6.72
N ILE A 93 6.40 -19.85 -5.68
CA ILE A 93 6.86 -18.47 -5.79
C ILE A 93 8.19 -18.32 -5.06
N GLN A 94 9.19 -17.75 -5.74
CA GLN A 94 10.44 -17.29 -5.11
C GLN A 94 10.30 -15.82 -4.72
N HIS A 95 10.79 -15.49 -3.53
CA HIS A 95 10.84 -14.16 -2.96
C HIS A 95 12.28 -13.80 -2.62
N ASP A 96 12.65 -12.54 -2.89
CA ASP A 96 13.97 -12.00 -2.57
C ASP A 96 13.79 -10.73 -1.74
N PHE A 97 14.20 -10.76 -0.48
CA PHE A 97 14.11 -9.65 0.46
C PHE A 97 15.50 -9.11 0.82
N GLU A 98 15.59 -7.80 1.05
CA GLU A 98 16.81 -7.12 1.51
C GLU A 98 16.44 -6.11 2.60
N THR A 99 17.12 -6.16 3.75
CA THR A 99 16.96 -5.22 4.86
C THR A 99 17.64 -3.86 4.56
N PRO A 100 17.34 -2.78 5.31
CA PRO A 100 18.05 -1.51 5.17
C PRO A 100 19.58 -1.64 5.25
N GLU A 101 20.09 -2.42 6.21
CA GLU A 101 21.52 -2.76 6.36
C GLU A 101 22.01 -3.87 5.41
N LYS A 102 21.30 -4.12 4.31
CA LYS A 102 21.73 -4.96 3.19
C LYS A 102 21.88 -6.45 3.49
N ILE A 103 21.23 -6.95 4.55
CA ILE A 103 21.12 -8.39 4.78
C ILE A 103 20.07 -8.94 3.83
N LYS A 104 20.47 -9.91 3.01
CA LYS A 104 19.62 -10.54 2.01
C LYS A 104 18.98 -11.80 2.58
N PHE A 105 17.76 -12.06 2.14
CA PHE A 105 17.01 -13.24 2.52
C PHE A 105 16.13 -13.70 1.36
N ARG A 106 16.42 -14.88 0.83
CA ARG A 106 15.57 -15.58 -0.12
C ARG A 106 14.66 -16.54 0.63
N PHE A 107 13.41 -16.61 0.20
CA PHE A 107 12.47 -17.62 0.68
C PHE A 107 11.47 -17.98 -0.42
N TYR A 108 10.71 -19.04 -0.19
CA TYR A 108 9.74 -19.58 -1.12
C TYR A 108 8.37 -19.68 -0.46
N SER A 109 7.33 -19.54 -1.26
CA SER A 109 5.97 -19.93 -0.86
C SER A 109 5.39 -20.92 -1.86
N LEU A 110 4.86 -22.01 -1.33
CA LEU A 110 4.26 -23.09 -2.10
C LEU A 110 2.77 -23.19 -1.77
N TYR A 111 1.95 -23.21 -2.83
CA TYR A 111 0.49 -23.23 -2.76
C TYR A 111 -0.02 -24.51 -3.40
N MET A 112 -0.23 -25.56 -2.61
CA MET A 112 -0.69 -26.86 -3.05
C MET A 112 -2.22 -27.02 -2.95
N HIS A 113 -2.76 -27.92 -3.77
CA HIS A 113 -4.19 -28.23 -3.85
C HIS A 113 -5.06 -27.08 -4.39
N LEU A 114 -4.55 -26.27 -5.31
CA LEU A 114 -5.35 -25.27 -6.02
C LEU A 114 -6.44 -25.94 -6.89
N GLN A 115 -7.52 -25.23 -7.19
CA GLN A 115 -8.59 -25.76 -8.05
C GLN A 115 -8.07 -26.20 -9.44
N PRO A 116 -8.59 -27.30 -10.01
CA PRO A 116 -8.28 -27.71 -11.38
C PRO A 116 -9.03 -26.87 -12.42
N LYS A 117 -8.62 -26.97 -13.68
CA LYS A 117 -9.20 -26.26 -14.83
C LYS A 117 -10.73 -26.36 -14.89
N LYS A 118 -11.27 -27.57 -14.77
CA LYS A 118 -12.71 -27.84 -14.91
C LYS A 118 -13.55 -27.05 -13.92
N GLU A 119 -13.10 -26.93 -12.67
CA GLU A 119 -13.76 -26.12 -11.64
C GLU A 119 -13.64 -24.61 -11.92
N MET A 120 -12.47 -24.16 -12.39
CA MET A 120 -12.29 -22.75 -12.74
C MET A 120 -13.25 -22.32 -13.87
N VAL A 121 -13.37 -23.14 -14.93
CA VAL A 121 -14.21 -22.82 -16.10
C VAL A 121 -15.70 -23.05 -15.85
N ALA A 122 -16.07 -23.95 -14.92
CA ALA A 122 -17.46 -24.17 -14.54
C ALA A 122 -18.06 -23.00 -13.74
N SER A 123 -17.22 -22.13 -13.18
CA SER A 123 -17.67 -20.94 -12.45
C SER A 123 -18.40 -19.94 -13.37
N LYS A 124 -19.45 -19.31 -12.83
CA LYS A 124 -20.24 -18.31 -13.55
C LYS A 124 -19.33 -17.19 -14.08
N ASP A 125 -19.40 -16.92 -15.37
CA ASP A 125 -18.60 -15.89 -16.07
C ASP A 125 -17.07 -16.04 -15.86
N GLY A 126 -16.59 -17.23 -15.50
CA GLY A 126 -15.16 -17.49 -15.22
C GLY A 126 -14.65 -16.78 -13.95
N GLN A 127 -15.52 -16.49 -12.97
CA GLN A 127 -15.15 -15.76 -11.75
C GLN A 127 -14.04 -16.41 -10.92
N ASN A 128 -13.89 -17.74 -11.01
CA ASN A 128 -12.82 -18.47 -10.34
C ASN A 128 -11.49 -18.44 -11.09
N ILE A 129 -11.45 -17.92 -12.33
CA ILE A 129 -10.20 -17.74 -13.09
C ILE A 129 -9.49 -16.46 -12.59
N PRO A 130 -8.29 -16.57 -12.01
CA PRO A 130 -7.50 -15.42 -11.62
C PRO A 130 -7.06 -14.57 -12.81
N ASP A 131 -6.99 -13.26 -12.61
CA ASP A 131 -6.60 -12.30 -13.67
C ASP A 131 -5.18 -12.56 -14.20
N LEU A 132 -4.32 -13.13 -13.36
CA LEU A 132 -2.94 -13.53 -13.69
C LEU A 132 -2.87 -14.33 -15.01
N TYR A 133 -3.81 -15.25 -15.21
CA TYR A 133 -3.84 -16.15 -16.37
C TYR A 133 -5.23 -16.19 -17.04
N ALA A 134 -5.99 -15.09 -16.89
CA ALA A 134 -7.24 -14.88 -17.61
C ALA A 134 -7.03 -14.09 -18.91
N LYS A 135 -7.81 -14.43 -19.93
CA LYS A 135 -8.20 -13.52 -21.01
C LYS A 135 -9.63 -13.04 -20.77
N TYR A 136 -9.88 -11.77 -21.05
CA TYR A 136 -11.19 -11.15 -20.91
C TYR A 136 -11.93 -11.25 -22.23
N VAL A 137 -13.14 -11.81 -22.17
CA VAL A 137 -13.96 -12.08 -23.35
C VAL A 137 -15.31 -11.41 -23.18
N VAL A 138 -15.85 -10.93 -24.28
CA VAL A 138 -17.24 -10.47 -24.40
C VAL A 138 -17.91 -11.17 -25.57
N LYS A 139 -19.23 -11.31 -25.51
CA LYS A 139 -20.06 -11.73 -26.64
C LYS A 139 -20.80 -10.53 -27.20
N ILE A 140 -20.87 -10.41 -28.51
CA ILE A 140 -21.68 -9.35 -29.13
C ILE A 140 -23.16 -9.59 -28.84
N LYS A 141 -23.84 -8.59 -28.25
CA LYS A 141 -25.24 -8.68 -27.83
C LYS A 141 -26.20 -7.83 -28.67
N THR A 142 -25.71 -6.80 -29.35
CA THR A 142 -26.59 -5.89 -30.10
C THR A 142 -27.06 -6.48 -31.43
N ASN A 143 -28.24 -5.99 -31.81
CA ASN A 143 -28.98 -6.33 -33.02
C ASN A 143 -29.13 -5.08 -33.92
N SER A 144 -28.21 -4.11 -33.78
CA SER A 144 -28.20 -2.86 -34.53
C SER A 144 -27.85 -3.17 -36.00
N ARG A 145 -28.78 -2.86 -36.90
CA ARG A 145 -28.61 -2.98 -38.35
C ARG A 145 -27.93 -1.72 -38.88
N GLU A 146 -26.90 -1.87 -39.70
CA GLU A 146 -26.48 -0.79 -40.61
C GLU A 146 -26.79 -1.15 -42.08
N MET A 147 -27.09 -0.11 -42.85
CA MET A 147 -27.40 -0.18 -44.28
C MET A 147 -26.10 -0.12 -45.09
N GLY A 148 -25.91 -1.07 -45.99
CA GLY A 148 -24.75 -1.15 -46.87
C GLY A 148 -25.03 -2.04 -48.08
N LEU A 149 -24.01 -2.24 -48.89
CA LEU A 149 -24.12 -2.93 -50.16
C LEU A 149 -23.53 -4.34 -50.09
N LYS A 150 -24.37 -5.35 -50.36
CA LYS A 150 -23.93 -6.72 -50.59
C LYS A 150 -23.39 -6.83 -52.02
N VAL A 151 -22.11 -7.11 -52.15
CA VAL A 151 -21.43 -7.29 -53.44
C VAL A 151 -20.98 -8.74 -53.62
N ARG A 152 -20.59 -9.08 -54.84
CA ARG A 152 -20.14 -10.43 -55.20
C ARG A 152 -18.70 -10.38 -55.66
N GLU A 153 -17.84 -11.26 -55.14
CA GLU A 153 -16.48 -11.41 -55.64
C GLU A 153 -16.53 -11.88 -57.11
N TYR A 154 -15.68 -11.30 -57.96
CA TYR A 154 -15.50 -11.69 -59.34
C TYR A 154 -14.50 -12.85 -59.43
N LYS A 155 -14.91 -13.93 -60.09
CA LYS A 155 -14.06 -15.06 -60.46
C LYS A 155 -14.44 -15.45 -61.89
N SER A 156 -13.47 -15.50 -62.80
CA SER A 156 -13.69 -15.73 -64.24
C SER A 156 -14.31 -17.10 -64.55
N GLU A 157 -14.03 -18.10 -63.71
CA GLU A 157 -14.54 -19.47 -63.78
C GLU A 157 -15.99 -19.64 -63.28
N VAL A 158 -16.61 -18.61 -62.68
CA VAL A 158 -17.98 -18.69 -62.14
C VAL A 158 -18.99 -18.08 -63.11
N LEU A 159 -19.55 -18.92 -63.99
CA LEU A 159 -20.46 -18.50 -65.07
C LEU A 159 -21.92 -18.25 -64.60
N GLU A 160 -22.37 -18.92 -63.53
CA GLU A 160 -23.74 -18.85 -63.02
C GLU A 160 -23.93 -17.81 -61.89
N LYS A 161 -25.15 -17.24 -61.78
CA LYS A 161 -25.47 -16.19 -60.81
C LYS A 161 -25.52 -16.65 -59.33
N GLN A 162 -25.80 -17.94 -59.07
CA GLN A 162 -26.22 -18.42 -57.74
C GLN A 162 -25.11 -19.04 -56.85
N LYS A 163 -23.88 -19.24 -57.34
CA LYS A 163 -22.78 -19.93 -56.62
C LYS A 163 -21.64 -18.97 -56.19
N LYS A 164 -21.89 -17.96 -55.35
CA LYS A 164 -20.90 -16.88 -55.09
C LYS A 164 -20.68 -16.59 -53.61
N GLU A 165 -19.41 -16.36 -53.24
CA GLU A 165 -19.02 -15.70 -51.99
C GLU A 165 -19.50 -14.24 -52.02
N THR A 166 -20.28 -13.85 -51.00
CA THR A 166 -20.86 -12.52 -50.91
C THR A 166 -20.15 -11.73 -49.82
N HIS A 167 -19.78 -10.50 -50.15
CA HIS A 167 -19.10 -9.57 -49.26
C HIS A 167 -20.01 -8.38 -48.98
N PHE A 168 -19.81 -7.70 -47.86
CA PHE A 168 -20.61 -6.54 -47.46
C PHE A 168 -19.73 -5.31 -47.30
N PHE A 169 -20.11 -4.22 -47.98
CA PHE A 169 -19.47 -2.93 -47.85
C PHE A 169 -20.44 -1.92 -47.25
N ALA A 170 -20.05 -1.29 -46.14
CA ALA A 170 -20.88 -0.27 -45.51
C ALA A 170 -21.02 0.95 -46.42
N LYS A 171 -22.11 1.70 -46.26
CA LYS A 171 -22.29 2.97 -46.96
C LYS A 171 -21.13 3.92 -46.63
N GLY A 172 -20.53 4.54 -47.65
CA GLY A 172 -19.33 5.37 -47.55
C GLY A 172 -18.02 4.64 -47.83
N THR A 173 -18.02 3.30 -47.90
CA THR A 173 -16.83 2.51 -48.29
C THR A 173 -16.33 2.96 -49.65
N THR A 174 -15.03 3.19 -49.77
CA THR A 174 -14.38 3.59 -51.02
C THR A 174 -13.82 2.36 -51.72
N LEU A 175 -14.18 2.17 -52.99
CA LEU A 175 -13.76 1.06 -53.84
C LEU A 175 -13.00 1.63 -55.05
N LYS A 176 -11.97 0.94 -55.52
CA LYS A 176 -11.24 1.35 -56.74
C LYS A 176 -11.93 0.77 -57.96
N MET A 177 -12.16 1.53 -59.02
CA MET A 177 -12.71 1.02 -60.28
C MET A 177 -11.68 0.18 -61.04
N GLU A 178 -12.15 -0.92 -61.65
CA GLU A 178 -11.36 -1.81 -62.49
C GLU A 178 -11.96 -1.84 -63.90
N TYR A 179 -11.30 -1.21 -64.88
CA TYR A 179 -11.85 -1.04 -66.22
C TYR A 179 -11.49 -2.18 -67.19
N ASP A 180 -10.40 -2.91 -66.93
CA ASP A 180 -9.81 -3.90 -67.86
C ASP A 180 -10.19 -5.35 -67.55
N VAL A 181 -11.33 -5.59 -66.87
CA VAL A 181 -11.79 -6.93 -66.53
C VAL A 181 -12.45 -7.59 -67.75
N CYS A 182 -11.79 -8.60 -68.32
CA CYS A 182 -12.30 -9.34 -69.49
C CYS A 182 -13.30 -10.42 -69.08
N LEU A 183 -14.53 -10.36 -69.62
CA LEU A 183 -15.59 -11.31 -69.31
C LEU A 183 -15.68 -12.45 -70.35
N PRO A 184 -15.80 -13.72 -69.92
CA PRO A 184 -16.22 -14.79 -70.81
C PRO A 184 -17.61 -14.50 -71.42
N PRO A 185 -17.85 -14.84 -72.71
CA PRO A 185 -19.14 -14.59 -73.36
C PRO A 185 -20.36 -15.16 -72.62
N GLU A 186 -20.16 -16.28 -71.93
CA GLU A 186 -21.20 -17.02 -71.20
C GLU A 186 -21.41 -16.55 -69.75
N HIS A 187 -20.58 -15.61 -69.27
CA HIS A 187 -20.72 -15.09 -67.92
C HIS A 187 -21.99 -14.25 -67.81
N TRP A 188 -22.81 -14.43 -66.77
CA TRP A 188 -24.11 -13.75 -66.57
C TRP A 188 -24.08 -12.21 -66.54
N MET A 189 -22.89 -11.60 -66.53
CA MET A 189 -22.70 -10.14 -66.60
C MET A 189 -22.18 -9.65 -67.95
N CYS A 190 -21.85 -10.56 -68.88
CA CYS A 190 -21.45 -10.22 -70.23
C CYS A 190 -22.56 -9.37 -70.87
N GLY A 191 -22.21 -8.17 -71.35
CA GLY A 191 -23.16 -7.22 -71.92
C GLY A 191 -24.06 -6.46 -70.92
N ASN A 192 -23.84 -6.58 -69.60
CA ASN A 192 -24.65 -5.89 -68.60
C ASN A 192 -24.01 -4.60 -68.10
N ALA A 193 -24.44 -3.45 -68.63
CA ALA A 193 -23.93 -2.13 -68.28
C ALA A 193 -24.34 -1.62 -66.88
N SER A 194 -25.16 -2.38 -66.14
CA SER A 194 -25.64 -1.97 -64.81
C SER A 194 -24.66 -2.29 -63.68
N TYR A 195 -23.63 -3.09 -63.94
CA TYR A 195 -22.62 -3.46 -62.97
C TYR A 195 -21.24 -2.98 -63.41
N VAL A 196 -20.42 -2.63 -62.44
CA VAL A 196 -19.02 -2.24 -62.61
C VAL A 196 -18.14 -3.16 -61.77
N PHE A 197 -16.87 -3.26 -62.15
CA PHE A 197 -15.89 -3.97 -61.35
C PHE A 197 -15.17 -2.98 -60.46
N CYS A 198 -15.09 -3.32 -59.18
CA CYS A 198 -14.31 -2.54 -58.24
C CYS A 198 -13.41 -3.44 -57.41
N SER A 199 -12.20 -3.00 -57.08
CA SER A 199 -11.29 -3.70 -56.19
C SER A 199 -11.24 -3.10 -54.79
N HIS A 200 -11.03 -3.98 -53.81
CA HIS A 200 -10.80 -3.65 -52.41
C HIS A 200 -10.00 -4.77 -51.76
N ASN A 201 -8.92 -4.46 -51.03
CA ASN A 201 -8.02 -5.45 -50.41
C ASN A 201 -7.56 -6.58 -51.36
N ASN A 202 -7.07 -6.21 -52.56
CA ASN A 202 -6.55 -7.13 -53.60
C ASN A 202 -7.56 -8.15 -54.16
N LYS A 203 -8.87 -7.92 -53.96
CA LYS A 203 -9.96 -8.70 -54.56
C LYS A 203 -10.82 -7.82 -55.45
N VAL A 204 -11.39 -8.40 -56.51
CA VAL A 204 -12.27 -7.70 -57.46
C VAL A 204 -13.71 -8.12 -57.20
N PHE A 205 -14.62 -7.14 -57.23
CA PHE A 205 -16.03 -7.30 -56.92
C PHE A 205 -16.91 -6.76 -58.03
N CYS A 206 -18.07 -7.39 -58.21
CA CYS A 206 -19.11 -6.96 -59.13
C CYS A 206 -20.11 -6.10 -58.36
N VAL A 207 -20.20 -4.82 -58.70
CA VAL A 207 -20.95 -3.81 -57.93
C VAL A 207 -21.98 -3.14 -58.83
N TYR A 208 -23.22 -2.99 -58.37
CA TYR A 208 -24.26 -2.32 -59.16
C TYR A 208 -23.99 -0.81 -59.20
N LYS A 209 -23.90 -0.23 -60.40
CA LYS A 209 -23.49 1.16 -60.63
C LYS A 209 -24.40 2.17 -59.92
N GLY A 210 -25.71 1.89 -59.85
CA GLY A 210 -26.68 2.79 -59.22
C GLY A 210 -26.60 2.85 -57.69
N TYR A 211 -25.68 2.11 -57.06
CA TYR A 211 -25.45 2.09 -55.61
C TYR A 211 -24.10 2.72 -55.22
N LEU A 212 -23.51 3.48 -56.15
CA LEU A 212 -22.25 4.19 -55.99
C LEU A 212 -22.48 5.69 -56.20
N THR A 213 -21.66 6.53 -55.56
CA THR A 213 -21.59 7.99 -55.75
C THR A 213 -20.27 8.42 -56.39
N ASP A 214 -20.23 9.70 -56.77
CA ASP A 214 -19.14 10.51 -57.31
C ASP A 214 -17.78 9.81 -57.40
N GLU A 215 -17.30 9.71 -58.64
CA GLU A 215 -16.00 9.17 -59.01
C GLU A 215 -14.94 10.26 -58.84
N VAL A 216 -13.97 10.02 -57.95
CA VAL A 216 -12.82 10.90 -57.74
C VAL A 216 -11.58 10.03 -57.83
N ASP A 217 -10.70 10.35 -58.79
CA ASP A 217 -9.41 9.67 -59.01
C ASP A 217 -9.49 8.13 -59.09
N GLU A 218 -10.40 7.60 -59.92
CA GLU A 218 -10.67 6.15 -60.11
C GLU A 218 -11.30 5.45 -58.88
N PHE A 219 -11.67 6.18 -57.83
CA PHE A 219 -12.37 5.64 -56.67
C PHE A 219 -13.84 6.07 -56.62
N VAL A 220 -14.69 5.15 -56.19
CA VAL A 220 -16.14 5.33 -56.04
C VAL A 220 -16.56 5.01 -54.61
N LYS A 221 -17.59 5.71 -54.11
CA LYS A 221 -18.12 5.47 -52.75
C LYS A 221 -19.44 4.74 -52.79
N VAL A 222 -19.61 3.75 -51.92
CA VAL A 222 -20.89 3.04 -51.74
C VAL A 222 -21.95 3.99 -51.20
N ASP A 223 -23.05 4.16 -51.92
CA ASP A 223 -24.10 5.14 -51.61
C ASP A 223 -25.50 4.58 -51.88
N HIS A 224 -25.96 3.69 -50.99
CA HIS A 224 -27.24 3.00 -51.14
C HIS A 224 -28.20 3.25 -49.97
N TYR A 225 -29.44 3.69 -50.28
CA TYR A 225 -30.47 4.09 -49.31
C TYR A 225 -31.89 3.54 -49.55
N LYS A 226 -32.14 2.69 -50.56
CA LYS A 226 -33.52 2.31 -50.91
C LYS A 226 -34.10 1.27 -49.94
N ALA A 227 -34.58 1.77 -48.82
CA ALA A 227 -35.59 1.16 -47.97
C ALA A 227 -36.87 0.93 -48.78
N LYS A 228 -37.13 -0.33 -49.16
CA LYS A 228 -38.47 -0.95 -49.38
C LYS A 228 -38.38 -2.41 -49.80
N GLU A 229 -37.26 -2.83 -50.37
CA GLU A 229 -36.92 -4.25 -50.48
C GLU A 229 -35.95 -4.58 -49.37
N VAL A 230 -36.52 -5.21 -48.35
CA VAL A 230 -35.80 -6.09 -47.45
C VAL A 230 -34.80 -6.90 -48.31
N ASN A 231 -33.50 -6.66 -48.16
CA ASN A 231 -32.62 -7.80 -47.90
C ASN A 231 -33.26 -8.46 -46.69
N VAL A 232 -34.16 -9.41 -46.96
CA VAL A 232 -34.85 -10.22 -45.97
C VAL A 232 -33.73 -10.90 -45.22
N PHE A 233 -33.32 -10.29 -44.10
CA PHE A 233 -32.59 -11.01 -43.09
C PHE A 233 -33.62 -12.00 -42.53
N GLY A 234 -33.58 -13.25 -42.99
CA GLY A 234 -34.32 -14.33 -42.36
C GLY A 234 -33.87 -14.46 -40.90
N GLU A 235 -34.56 -15.27 -40.11
CA GLU A 235 -34.09 -15.59 -38.74
C GLU A 235 -32.67 -16.19 -38.70
N ALA A 236 -32.12 -16.58 -39.86
CA ALA A 236 -30.80 -17.17 -40.05
C ALA A 236 -29.66 -16.18 -40.43
N ASP A 237 -29.89 -14.87 -40.58
CA ASP A 237 -28.84 -13.94 -41.00
C ASP A 237 -28.03 -13.29 -39.86
N TYR A 238 -26.77 -12.96 -40.15
CA TYR A 238 -25.79 -12.43 -39.18
C TYR A 238 -26.14 -11.01 -38.69
N LYS A 239 -26.49 -10.90 -37.40
CA LYS A 239 -26.64 -9.63 -36.63
C LYS A 239 -25.26 -9.21 -36.09
N GLY A 240 -25.02 -8.00 -35.54
CA GLY A 240 -23.66 -7.62 -35.09
C GLY A 240 -23.46 -6.23 -34.47
N THR A 241 -22.20 -5.87 -34.16
CA THR A 241 -21.76 -4.55 -33.65
C THR A 241 -20.63 -3.95 -34.49
N MET A 242 -20.51 -2.63 -34.47
CA MET A 242 -19.51 -1.86 -35.21
C MET A 242 -18.12 -1.94 -34.55
N LEU A 243 -17.10 -2.05 -35.39
CA LEU A 243 -15.69 -1.89 -35.08
C LEU A 243 -15.19 -0.52 -35.55
N PHE A 244 -14.31 0.08 -34.75
CA PHE A 244 -13.77 1.42 -34.97
C PHE A 244 -12.23 1.41 -34.95
N ASP A 245 -11.58 2.29 -35.72
CA ASP A 245 -10.10 2.43 -35.72
C ASP A 245 -9.54 3.10 -34.45
N ALA A 246 -10.38 3.82 -33.72
CA ALA A 246 -10.05 4.49 -32.47
C ALA A 246 -11.29 4.65 -31.59
N VAL A 247 -11.09 5.05 -30.32
CA VAL A 247 -12.18 5.46 -29.43
C VAL A 247 -12.87 6.69 -30.04
N ASN A 248 -14.18 6.59 -30.30
CA ASN A 248 -14.95 7.57 -31.07
C ASN A 248 -14.38 7.86 -32.48
N GLY A 249 -13.62 6.90 -33.03
CA GLY A 249 -13.00 6.99 -34.35
C GLY A 249 -13.96 6.68 -35.49
N ASN A 250 -13.38 6.39 -36.66
CA ASN A 250 -14.15 6.01 -37.84
C ASN A 250 -14.53 4.54 -37.78
N PHE A 251 -15.69 4.24 -38.36
CA PHE A 251 -16.12 2.87 -38.61
C PHE A 251 -15.18 2.17 -39.58
N VAL A 252 -14.73 0.97 -39.22
CA VAL A 252 -13.82 0.14 -40.04
C VAL A 252 -14.34 -1.26 -40.36
N GLY A 253 -15.37 -1.74 -39.65
CA GLY A 253 -15.90 -3.09 -39.87
C GLY A 253 -16.99 -3.49 -38.88
N MET A 254 -17.45 -4.74 -38.94
CA MET A 254 -18.52 -5.25 -38.07
C MET A 254 -18.20 -6.66 -37.57
N GLU A 255 -18.58 -6.95 -36.32
CA GLU A 255 -18.50 -8.29 -35.72
C GLU A 255 -19.89 -8.87 -35.47
N CYS A 256 -20.05 -10.17 -35.76
CA CYS A 256 -21.37 -10.80 -35.75
C CYS A 256 -21.89 -11.05 -34.31
N TYR A 257 -23.20 -11.16 -34.16
CA TYR A 257 -23.92 -11.46 -32.94
C TYR A 257 -23.45 -12.81 -32.41
N ASN A 258 -23.30 -12.91 -31.09
CA ASN A 258 -22.75 -14.08 -30.41
C ASN A 258 -21.28 -14.39 -30.76
N THR A 259 -20.60 -13.56 -31.57
CA THR A 259 -19.14 -13.65 -31.73
C THR A 259 -18.48 -13.32 -30.41
N GLU A 260 -17.52 -14.16 -30.02
CA GLU A 260 -16.68 -13.94 -28.85
C GLU A 260 -15.44 -13.14 -29.25
N LEU A 261 -15.26 -11.99 -28.61
CA LEU A 261 -14.08 -11.16 -28.80
C LEU A 261 -13.23 -11.17 -27.54
N GLU A 262 -11.95 -11.45 -27.68
CA GLU A 262 -10.97 -11.15 -26.64
C GLU A 262 -10.71 -9.66 -26.62
N ILE A 263 -10.75 -9.04 -25.44
CA ILE A 263 -10.71 -7.59 -25.29
C ILE A 263 -9.68 -7.11 -24.27
N GLU A 264 -9.23 -5.89 -24.47
CA GLU A 264 -8.52 -5.07 -23.49
C GLU A 264 -9.41 -3.91 -23.05
N LYS A 265 -9.49 -3.69 -21.73
CA LYS A 265 -10.25 -2.56 -21.18
C LYS A 265 -9.54 -1.26 -21.54
N THR A 266 -10.29 -0.27 -22.05
CA THR A 266 -9.73 1.05 -22.32
C THR A 266 -9.96 1.99 -21.12
N LYS A 267 -9.32 3.18 -21.16
CA LYS A 267 -9.58 4.23 -20.15
C LYS A 267 -11.03 4.73 -20.21
N ASP A 268 -11.62 4.74 -21.39
CA ASP A 268 -13.03 5.05 -21.58
C ASP A 268 -13.87 3.77 -21.38
N LYS A 269 -14.65 3.74 -20.30
CA LYS A 269 -15.47 2.56 -19.95
C LYS A 269 -16.57 2.28 -20.97
N ALA A 270 -16.87 3.20 -21.90
CA ALA A 270 -17.78 2.97 -23.00
C ALA A 270 -17.18 2.11 -24.12
N TRP A 271 -15.87 1.86 -24.11
CA TRP A 271 -15.15 1.21 -25.22
C TRP A 271 -14.23 0.08 -24.74
N TYR A 272 -14.19 -0.99 -25.54
CA TYR A 272 -13.22 -2.07 -25.42
C TYR A 272 -12.32 -2.10 -26.66
N LYS A 273 -11.02 -2.36 -26.48
CA LYS A 273 -10.11 -2.64 -27.60
C LYS A 273 -10.17 -4.13 -27.90
N VAL A 274 -10.30 -4.51 -29.17
CA VAL A 274 -10.29 -5.91 -29.60
C VAL A 274 -8.85 -6.40 -29.68
N LYS A 275 -8.50 -7.40 -28.89
CA LYS A 275 -7.12 -7.85 -28.73
C LYS A 275 -6.63 -8.50 -30.03
N GLY A 276 -5.38 -8.21 -30.40
CA GLY A 276 -4.80 -8.67 -31.68
C GLY A 276 -5.15 -7.79 -32.88
N THR A 277 -5.88 -6.68 -32.66
CA THR A 277 -6.21 -5.70 -33.70
C THR A 277 -6.04 -4.28 -33.18
N ASP A 278 -6.09 -3.30 -34.07
CA ASP A 278 -6.21 -1.88 -33.74
C ASP A 278 -7.68 -1.43 -33.66
N HIS A 279 -8.62 -2.37 -33.60
CA HIS A 279 -10.05 -2.07 -33.61
C HIS A 279 -10.64 -1.93 -32.20
N TYR A 280 -11.72 -1.15 -32.10
CA TYR A 280 -12.46 -0.86 -30.88
C TYR A 280 -13.94 -1.19 -31.05
N VAL A 281 -14.59 -1.61 -29.96
CA VAL A 281 -16.01 -1.96 -29.92
C VAL A 281 -16.70 -1.28 -28.73
N LEU A 282 -17.97 -0.94 -28.90
CA LEU A 282 -18.78 -0.33 -27.83
C LEU A 282 -19.09 -1.35 -26.73
N ALA A 283 -18.78 -0.98 -25.48
CA ALA A 283 -19.04 -1.81 -24.31
C ALA A 283 -20.54 -2.07 -24.11
N GLN A 284 -21.39 -1.08 -24.45
CA GLN A 284 -22.84 -1.22 -24.40
C GLN A 284 -23.38 -2.23 -25.41
N ASP A 285 -22.63 -2.56 -26.45
CA ASP A 285 -23.00 -3.50 -27.52
C ASP A 285 -22.59 -4.94 -27.23
N CYS A 286 -21.84 -5.11 -26.14
CA CYS A 286 -21.27 -6.37 -25.69
C CYS A 286 -22.03 -6.92 -24.47
N SER A 287 -21.93 -8.23 -24.25
CA SER A 287 -22.33 -8.88 -23.01
C SER A 287 -21.51 -8.35 -21.83
N LYS A 288 -21.86 -8.77 -20.61
CA LYS A 288 -20.94 -8.62 -19.48
C LYS A 288 -19.62 -9.33 -19.81
N ILE A 289 -18.51 -8.75 -19.38
CA ILE A 289 -17.19 -9.35 -19.50
C ILE A 289 -17.18 -10.64 -18.67
N PHE A 290 -16.70 -11.72 -19.26
CA PHE A 290 -16.42 -12.97 -18.59
C PHE A 290 -14.98 -13.40 -18.88
N LYS A 291 -14.44 -14.31 -18.07
CA LYS A 291 -13.05 -14.75 -18.19
C LYS A 291 -12.97 -16.11 -18.87
N LYS A 292 -11.94 -16.28 -19.68
CA LYS A 292 -11.44 -17.60 -20.11
C LYS A 292 -9.97 -17.71 -19.71
N ILE A 293 -9.45 -18.94 -19.66
CA ILE A 293 -8.02 -19.15 -19.40
C ILE A 293 -7.26 -18.82 -20.69
N LYS A 294 -6.09 -18.18 -20.57
CA LYS A 294 -5.23 -17.88 -21.72
C LYS A 294 -4.74 -19.17 -22.39
N ASP A 295 -4.43 -19.09 -23.68
CA ASP A 295 -4.04 -20.27 -24.46
C ASP A 295 -2.59 -20.72 -24.19
N ASP A 296 -1.78 -19.86 -23.56
CA ASP A 296 -0.40 -20.11 -23.14
C ASP A 296 -0.28 -20.74 -21.73
N VAL A 297 -1.42 -21.13 -21.13
CA VAL A 297 -1.47 -21.82 -19.84
C VAL A 297 -1.57 -23.31 -20.10
N PHE A 298 -0.54 -24.04 -19.69
CA PHE A 298 -0.48 -25.49 -19.83
C PHE A 298 -1.07 -26.18 -18.60
N PHE A 299 -1.56 -27.40 -18.80
CA PHE A 299 -2.18 -28.22 -17.77
C PHE A 299 -1.52 -29.60 -17.77
N LYS A 300 -1.61 -30.31 -16.64
CA LYS A 300 -1.08 -31.65 -16.35
C LYS A 300 0.41 -31.70 -15.97
N THR A 301 1.27 -30.96 -16.66
CA THR A 301 2.73 -30.97 -16.45
C THR A 301 3.19 -29.88 -15.50
N VAL A 302 4.38 -30.07 -14.93
CA VAL A 302 5.09 -29.02 -14.18
C VAL A 302 5.72 -28.05 -15.17
N GLU A 303 5.25 -26.81 -15.14
CA GLU A 303 5.76 -25.74 -15.98
C GLU A 303 6.76 -24.89 -15.19
N ASN A 304 8.01 -24.85 -15.67
CA ASN A 304 9.02 -23.94 -15.15
C ASN A 304 8.82 -22.56 -15.81
N VAL A 305 8.58 -21.52 -15.00
CA VAL A 305 8.29 -20.17 -15.49
C VAL A 305 9.09 -19.09 -14.75
N ASP A 306 9.07 -17.86 -15.27
CA ASP A 306 9.66 -16.69 -14.62
C ASP A 306 8.68 -15.51 -14.78
N VAL A 307 7.62 -15.53 -13.96
CA VAL A 307 6.50 -14.57 -14.06
C VAL A 307 6.45 -13.69 -12.81
N PRO A 308 6.56 -12.35 -12.93
CA PRO A 308 6.50 -11.47 -11.77
C PRO A 308 5.12 -11.52 -11.11
N ILE A 309 5.10 -11.49 -9.78
CA ILE A 309 3.88 -11.49 -8.98
C ILE A 309 3.98 -10.50 -7.82
N LYS A 310 2.85 -9.88 -7.48
CA LYS A 310 2.75 -8.93 -6.37
C LYS A 310 1.95 -9.52 -5.22
N ALA A 311 2.32 -9.14 -4.00
CA ALA A 311 1.56 -9.51 -2.80
C ALA A 311 0.07 -9.15 -2.96
N GLY A 312 -0.82 -10.06 -2.57
CA GLY A 312 -2.26 -9.88 -2.69
C GLY A 312 -2.85 -10.15 -4.08
N GLN A 313 -2.04 -10.41 -5.11
CA GLN A 313 -2.57 -10.88 -6.40
C GLN A 313 -3.16 -12.28 -6.25
N ILE A 314 -4.38 -12.47 -6.76
CA ILE A 314 -5.08 -13.77 -6.72
C ILE A 314 -4.34 -14.76 -7.61
N ILE A 315 -4.03 -15.92 -7.07
CA ILE A 315 -3.33 -17.03 -7.76
C ILE A 315 -4.23 -18.25 -7.99
N GLY A 316 -5.37 -18.34 -7.30
CA GLY A 316 -6.29 -19.46 -7.42
C GLY A 316 -7.36 -19.46 -6.34
N ASN A 317 -8.04 -20.60 -6.20
CA ASN A 317 -8.99 -20.87 -5.13
C ASN A 317 -8.67 -22.24 -4.52
N LEU A 318 -9.24 -22.52 -3.34
CA LEU A 318 -9.10 -23.80 -2.64
C LEU A 318 -9.69 -24.95 -3.47
N GLY A 319 -8.90 -26.00 -3.68
CA GLY A 319 -9.32 -27.24 -4.33
C GLY A 319 -9.66 -28.34 -3.32
N GLN A 320 -10.20 -29.44 -3.83
CA GLN A 320 -10.46 -30.64 -3.03
C GLN A 320 -9.15 -31.35 -2.67
N TYR A 321 -9.09 -31.85 -1.45
CA TYR A 321 -8.07 -32.78 -0.95
C TYR A 321 -8.73 -33.87 -0.10
N ASN A 322 -9.69 -34.57 -0.69
CA ASN A 322 -10.43 -35.61 0.01
C ASN A 322 -9.55 -36.85 0.23
N SER A 323 -9.97 -37.67 1.19
CA SER A 323 -9.61 -39.08 1.34
C SER A 323 -10.86 -39.88 1.71
N GLU A 324 -10.80 -41.21 1.68
CA GLU A 324 -11.94 -42.05 2.12
C GLU A 324 -12.42 -41.68 3.54
N ASN A 325 -11.49 -41.30 4.42
CA ASN A 325 -11.74 -40.93 5.81
C ASN A 325 -12.08 -39.44 6.01
N CYS A 326 -11.90 -38.60 4.99
CA CYS A 326 -12.17 -37.17 5.05
C CYS A 326 -12.79 -36.69 3.73
N LYS A 327 -14.11 -36.87 3.62
CA LYS A 327 -14.90 -36.45 2.45
C LYS A 327 -15.22 -34.96 2.51
N SER A 328 -15.36 -34.31 1.35
CA SER A 328 -15.72 -32.88 1.22
C SER A 328 -14.73 -31.92 1.90
N TYR A 329 -13.45 -32.28 1.89
CA TYR A 329 -12.34 -31.49 2.38
C TYR A 329 -11.78 -30.57 1.29
N ASN A 330 -12.01 -29.26 1.42
CA ASN A 330 -11.42 -28.25 0.55
C ASN A 330 -10.40 -27.46 1.35
N ALA A 331 -9.15 -27.51 0.91
CA ALA A 331 -8.04 -26.88 1.61
C ALA A 331 -6.95 -26.49 0.62
N LEU A 332 -6.24 -25.43 0.94
CA LEU A 332 -4.92 -25.10 0.39
C LEU A 332 -3.89 -25.64 1.38
N HIS A 333 -2.92 -26.42 0.93
CA HIS A 333 -1.71 -26.60 1.73
C HIS A 333 -0.76 -25.46 1.37
N LEU A 334 -0.42 -24.62 2.34
CA LEU A 334 0.51 -23.51 2.20
C LEU A 334 1.80 -23.80 2.97
N GLU A 335 2.95 -23.72 2.31
CA GLU A 335 4.26 -23.76 2.94
C GLU A 335 5.03 -22.46 2.71
N VAL A 336 5.88 -22.11 3.68
CA VAL A 336 6.91 -21.08 3.53
C VAL A 336 8.23 -21.70 3.96
N PHE A 337 9.22 -21.67 3.08
CA PHE A 337 10.50 -22.32 3.35
C PHE A 337 11.70 -21.60 2.73
N THR A 338 12.91 -21.97 3.14
CA THR A 338 14.16 -21.42 2.62
C THR A 338 15.33 -22.40 2.71
N ASP A 339 16.25 -22.30 1.76
CA ASP A 339 17.58 -22.91 1.76
C ASP A 339 18.70 -21.86 1.94
N ASP A 340 18.34 -20.61 2.24
CA ASP A 340 19.30 -19.50 2.29
C ASP A 340 20.28 -19.66 3.46
N ALA A 341 21.58 -19.71 3.12
CA ALA A 341 22.66 -19.81 4.10
C ALA A 341 22.73 -18.61 5.06
N ASN A 342 22.15 -17.45 4.69
CA ASN A 342 22.12 -16.25 5.53
C ASN A 342 20.98 -16.23 6.54
N LEU A 343 20.14 -17.29 6.62
CA LEU A 343 18.98 -17.33 7.52
C LEU A 343 19.32 -16.94 8.97
N SER A 344 20.41 -17.49 9.52
CA SER A 344 20.83 -17.21 10.90
C SER A 344 21.21 -15.74 11.12
N GLU A 345 21.89 -15.11 10.16
CA GLU A 345 22.18 -13.67 10.22
C GLU A 345 20.90 -12.84 10.09
N PHE A 346 19.98 -13.25 9.21
CA PHE A 346 18.72 -12.55 8.98
C PHE A 346 17.81 -12.53 10.20
N ILE A 347 17.61 -13.68 10.87
CA ILE A 347 16.69 -13.78 12.01
C ILE A 347 17.29 -13.21 13.30
N ASN A 348 18.62 -13.17 13.44
CA ASN A 348 19.33 -12.61 14.59
C ASN A 348 19.82 -11.18 14.32
N ASN A 349 19.19 -10.48 13.39
CA ASN A 349 19.66 -9.18 12.91
C ASN A 349 19.42 -8.08 13.96
N THR A 350 20.53 -7.62 14.54
CA THR A 350 20.57 -6.49 15.49
C THR A 350 21.17 -5.22 14.89
N LYS A 351 21.58 -5.25 13.61
CA LYS A 351 22.17 -4.12 12.88
C LYS A 351 21.08 -3.11 12.50
N ASP A 352 19.96 -3.60 11.96
CA ASP A 352 18.78 -2.79 11.66
C ASP A 352 18.03 -2.41 12.94
N LYS A 353 17.78 -1.11 13.14
CA LYS A 353 17.22 -0.54 14.40
C LYS A 353 16.09 0.47 14.19
N ASP A 354 15.72 0.75 12.95
CA ASP A 354 14.75 1.78 12.55
C ASP A 354 13.32 1.47 13.03
N ARG A 355 13.05 0.24 13.46
CA ARG A 355 11.72 -0.24 13.88
C ARG A 355 11.64 -0.72 15.32
N ILE A 356 12.62 -0.35 16.15
CA ILE A 356 12.62 -0.71 17.57
C ILE A 356 11.37 -0.16 18.24
N THR A 357 10.73 -1.03 19.02
CA THR A 357 9.61 -0.67 19.88
C THR A 357 9.94 -1.05 21.32
N TYR A 358 9.12 -0.57 22.25
CA TYR A 358 9.30 -0.83 23.66
C TYR A 358 8.02 -1.40 24.25
N GLU A 359 8.18 -2.31 25.18
CA GLU A 359 7.10 -2.88 25.97
C GLU A 359 7.37 -2.62 27.45
N VAL A 360 6.29 -2.53 28.22
CA VAL A 360 6.34 -2.57 29.68
C VAL A 360 5.71 -3.87 30.13
N ASP A 361 6.42 -4.61 30.96
CA ASP A 361 5.97 -5.92 31.45
C ASP A 361 4.88 -5.80 32.51
N LYS A 362 4.01 -6.83 32.56
CA LYS A 362 3.01 -6.98 33.63
C LYS A 362 3.67 -6.89 35.01
N GLY A 363 3.04 -6.17 35.94
CA GLY A 363 3.50 -6.01 37.32
C GLY A 363 4.53 -4.89 37.51
N LYS A 364 5.04 -4.26 36.43
CA LYS A 364 5.85 -3.05 36.55
C LYS A 364 5.01 -1.88 37.05
N LYS A 365 5.64 -0.95 37.77
CA LYS A 365 5.00 0.22 38.38
C LYS A 365 5.32 1.48 37.58
N LEU A 366 4.27 2.15 37.12
CA LEU A 366 4.35 3.45 36.46
C LEU A 366 4.15 4.56 37.49
N HIS A 367 5.15 5.40 37.68
CA HIS A 367 5.14 6.50 38.64
C HIS A 367 4.30 7.68 38.13
N LYS A 368 3.38 8.22 38.94
CA LYS A 368 2.57 9.38 38.54
C LYS A 368 3.36 10.68 38.58
N GLY A 369 4.29 10.78 39.52
CA GLY A 369 5.18 11.93 39.63
C GLY A 369 6.27 11.90 38.56
N LYS A 370 6.59 13.08 38.03
CA LYS A 370 7.64 13.33 37.07
C LYS A 370 9.00 13.31 37.77
N PRO A 371 9.95 12.49 37.29
CA PRO A 371 11.33 12.53 37.73
C PRO A 371 11.94 13.92 37.53
N CYS A 372 12.68 14.39 38.53
CA CYS A 372 13.23 15.75 38.55
C CYS A 372 14.74 15.71 38.79
N ASP A 373 15.49 16.41 37.93
CA ASP A 373 16.93 16.66 38.05
C ASP A 373 17.25 18.12 38.45
N LEU A 374 16.22 18.96 38.56
CA LEU A 374 16.37 20.40 38.78
C LEU A 374 16.48 20.78 40.26
N LEU A 375 15.69 20.14 41.12
CA LEU A 375 15.50 20.53 42.52
C LEU A 375 16.53 19.86 43.41
N LEU A 376 17.79 20.30 43.32
CA LEU A 376 18.89 19.78 44.14
C LEU A 376 18.93 20.44 45.53
N THR A 377 19.72 19.88 46.44
CA THR A 377 19.98 20.49 47.75
C THR A 377 20.48 21.93 47.59
N ASN A 378 20.04 22.84 48.47
CA ASN A 378 20.30 24.28 48.46
C ASN A 378 19.70 25.07 47.28
N THR A 379 18.86 24.45 46.44
CA THR A 379 18.09 25.20 45.44
C THR A 379 17.07 26.08 46.15
N ASN A 380 17.02 27.36 45.82
CA ASN A 380 16.00 28.29 46.35
C ASN A 380 14.74 28.20 45.48
N VAL A 381 13.60 27.96 46.11
CA VAL A 381 12.28 27.87 45.48
C VAL A 381 11.26 28.73 46.22
N LYS A 382 10.26 29.24 45.50
CA LYS A 382 9.13 29.96 46.07
C LYS A 382 7.99 29.00 46.37
N ILE A 383 7.42 29.09 47.57
CA ILE A 383 6.19 28.40 47.94
C ILE A 383 5.02 29.27 47.49
N PHE A 384 4.18 28.75 46.59
CA PHE A 384 2.98 29.46 46.13
C PHE A 384 1.77 29.12 47.00
N GLU A 385 1.58 27.84 47.31
CA GLU A 385 0.40 27.34 48.00
C GLU A 385 0.73 26.06 48.76
N CYS A 386 0.13 25.89 49.94
CA CYS A 386 0.18 24.66 50.72
C CYS A 386 -1.25 24.13 50.85
N ASP A 387 -1.50 22.92 50.37
CA ASP A 387 -2.84 22.37 50.33
C ASP A 387 -2.82 20.85 50.62
N GLY A 388 -3.08 20.53 51.90
CA GLY A 388 -3.03 19.17 52.43
C GLY A 388 -1.61 18.59 52.41
N ASP A 389 -1.48 17.38 51.88
CA ASP A 389 -0.21 16.64 51.80
C ASP A 389 0.75 17.14 50.70
N TYR A 390 0.34 18.16 49.93
CA TYR A 390 1.14 18.72 48.84
C TYR A 390 1.34 20.22 48.95
N THR A 391 2.54 20.66 48.58
CA THR A 391 2.96 22.06 48.48
C THR A 391 3.28 22.39 47.03
N GLN A 392 2.72 23.47 46.51
CA GLN A 392 3.08 24.01 45.20
C GLN A 392 4.29 24.92 45.33
N ILE A 393 5.39 24.52 44.71
CA ILE A 393 6.65 25.28 44.64
C ILE A 393 6.94 25.69 43.20
N GLY A 394 7.84 26.64 43.02
CA GLY A 394 8.32 27.00 41.69
C GLY A 394 9.35 28.11 41.72
N PHE A 395 9.55 28.72 40.56
CA PHE A 395 10.47 29.84 40.37
C PHE A 395 9.67 31.03 39.84
N GLU A 396 10.01 32.22 40.31
CA GLU A 396 9.47 33.48 39.82
C GLU A 396 10.62 34.47 39.65
N ASP A 397 10.43 35.45 38.77
CA ASP A 397 11.36 36.57 38.71
C ASP A 397 11.12 37.46 39.93
N GLU A 398 12.19 37.82 40.61
CA GLU A 398 12.13 38.77 41.73
C GLU A 398 12.62 40.13 41.24
N THR A 399 11.97 41.20 41.72
CA THR A 399 12.27 42.56 41.30
C THR A 399 12.50 43.45 42.49
N ALA A 400 13.48 44.35 42.39
CA ALA A 400 13.77 45.35 43.41
C ALA A 400 13.91 46.73 42.78
N VAL A 401 13.53 47.77 43.54
CA VAL A 401 13.78 49.16 43.17
C VAL A 401 15.04 49.61 43.89
N VAL A 402 16.07 49.95 43.13
CA VAL A 402 17.39 50.27 43.68
C VAL A 402 17.91 51.62 43.16
N PRO A 403 18.71 52.35 43.95
CA PRO A 403 19.41 53.53 43.46
C PRO A 403 20.30 53.18 42.27
N TYR A 404 20.30 53.99 41.21
CA TYR A 404 21.17 53.73 40.05
C TYR A 404 22.66 53.72 40.43
N VAL A 405 23.04 54.47 41.47
CA VAL A 405 24.43 54.61 41.93
C VAL A 405 25.03 53.33 42.50
N ILE A 406 24.22 52.33 42.87
CA ILE A 406 24.70 51.05 43.42
C ILE A 406 24.83 49.94 42.35
N LEU A 407 24.53 50.27 41.09
CA LEU A 407 24.65 49.37 39.95
C LEU A 407 25.94 49.65 39.18
N ASN A 408 26.59 48.60 38.69
CA ASN A 408 27.63 48.70 37.68
C ASN A 408 26.98 48.62 36.30
N ASP A 409 26.91 49.78 35.64
CA ASP A 409 26.36 49.90 34.29
C ASP A 409 27.49 49.91 33.26
N GLU A 410 27.78 48.73 32.73
CA GLU A 410 28.76 48.54 31.65
C GLU A 410 28.13 48.75 30.25
N ASN A 411 26.89 49.27 30.15
CA ASN A 411 26.12 49.33 28.90
C ASN A 411 25.99 47.97 28.19
N LYS A 412 25.93 46.89 28.98
CA LYS A 412 25.93 45.51 28.48
C LYS A 412 24.51 45.07 28.10
N LYS A 413 24.31 44.66 26.83
CA LYS A 413 23.07 44.03 26.33
C LYS A 413 23.29 42.57 25.95
N ILE A 414 22.79 41.65 26.77
CA ILE A 414 22.92 40.20 26.56
C ILE A 414 21.58 39.49 26.62
N LYS A 415 21.56 38.22 26.19
CA LYS A 415 20.40 37.34 26.34
C LYS A 415 20.35 36.82 27.77
N THR A 416 19.45 37.36 28.58
CA THR A 416 19.19 36.94 29.97
C THR A 416 17.77 36.39 30.12
N TYR A 417 17.49 35.66 31.19
CA TYR A 417 16.16 35.11 31.44
C TYR A 417 15.25 36.17 32.05
N VAL A 418 14.11 36.39 31.40
CA VAL A 418 12.99 37.21 31.89
C VAL A 418 11.75 36.34 31.80
N ASN A 419 11.11 36.05 32.94
CA ASN A 419 9.96 35.15 33.04
C ASN A 419 10.19 33.79 32.33
N GLY A 420 11.38 33.21 32.50
CA GLY A 420 11.75 31.91 31.92
C GLY A 420 12.17 31.94 30.45
N VAL A 421 12.11 33.09 29.77
CA VAL A 421 12.45 33.24 28.35
C VAL A 421 13.75 34.03 28.20
N LYS A 422 14.67 33.59 27.32
CA LYS A 422 15.88 34.37 27.00
C LYS A 422 15.55 35.57 26.14
N VAL A 423 15.59 36.76 26.72
CA VAL A 423 15.35 38.04 26.03
C VAL A 423 16.63 38.86 26.04
N ARG A 424 16.90 39.58 24.95
CA ARG A 424 18.03 40.52 24.91
C ARG A 424 17.66 41.77 25.69
N ASN A 425 18.28 41.99 26.84
CA ASN A 425 17.99 43.11 27.73
C ASN A 425 19.28 43.78 28.21
N ASN A 426 19.17 45.03 28.68
CA ASN A 426 20.23 45.67 29.46
C ASN A 426 20.38 44.92 30.77
N VAL A 427 21.62 44.62 31.16
CA VAL A 427 21.93 43.98 32.43
C VAL A 427 22.90 44.82 33.23
N TYR A 428 22.79 44.73 34.55
CA TYR A 428 23.69 45.34 35.52
C TYR A 428 24.29 44.24 36.41
N THR A 429 25.43 44.51 37.02
CA THR A 429 25.85 43.81 38.24
C THR A 429 25.69 44.75 39.44
N ILE A 430 25.47 44.20 40.63
CA ILE A 430 25.34 44.99 41.86
C ILE A 430 26.74 45.21 42.43
N LYS A 431 27.03 46.43 42.93
CA LYS A 431 28.29 46.71 43.61
C LYS A 431 28.46 45.82 44.84
N GLU A 432 29.68 45.36 45.06
CA GLU A 432 29.96 44.33 46.07
C GLU A 432 29.53 44.74 47.49
N ALA A 433 29.66 46.02 47.86
CA ALA A 433 29.25 46.54 49.16
C ALA A 433 27.73 46.51 49.39
N ASP A 434 26.95 46.57 48.31
CA ASP A 434 25.48 46.65 48.34
C ASP A 434 24.82 45.30 48.03
N PHE A 435 25.61 44.28 47.67
CA PHE A 435 25.09 42.99 47.21
C PHE A 435 24.21 42.29 48.24
N ASP A 436 24.64 42.21 49.50
CA ASP A 436 23.90 41.46 50.52
C ASP A 436 22.53 42.09 50.83
N GLU A 437 22.47 43.42 50.85
CA GLU A 437 21.22 44.17 51.04
C GLU A 437 20.27 43.96 49.86
N ILE A 438 20.75 44.13 48.62
CA ILE A 438 19.91 43.99 47.43
C ILE A 438 19.51 42.53 47.20
N ASN A 439 20.39 41.58 47.47
CA ASN A 439 20.04 40.16 47.39
C ASN A 439 18.98 39.81 48.44
N SER A 440 19.03 40.41 49.64
CA SER A 440 17.95 40.27 50.63
C SER A 440 16.62 40.85 50.13
N GLN A 441 16.63 42.02 49.45
CA GLN A 441 15.43 42.57 48.80
C GLN A 441 14.89 41.68 47.66
N LEU A 442 15.76 40.91 47.01
CA LEU A 442 15.42 39.93 45.98
C LEU A 442 15.20 38.51 46.56
N ASN A 443 14.92 38.37 47.85
CA ASN A 443 14.65 37.07 48.49
C ASN A 443 15.79 36.04 48.37
N HIS A 444 17.03 36.51 48.36
CA HIS A 444 18.26 35.71 48.28
C HIS A 444 18.34 34.81 47.03
N VAL A 445 17.70 35.21 45.92
CA VAL A 445 17.69 34.42 44.67
C VAL A 445 18.98 34.56 43.85
N LEU A 446 19.83 35.55 44.14
CA LEU A 446 21.07 35.74 43.39
C LEU A 446 22.13 34.72 43.82
N PRO A 447 22.69 33.92 42.89
CA PRO A 447 23.61 32.83 43.23
C PRO A 447 24.99 33.30 43.72
N ASN A 448 25.45 34.48 43.30
CA ASN A 448 26.74 35.05 43.71
C ASN A 448 26.85 36.55 43.38
N LYS A 449 27.91 37.20 43.87
CA LYS A 449 28.19 38.64 43.68
C LYS A 449 28.35 39.08 42.21
N GLN A 450 28.57 38.16 41.27
CA GLN A 450 28.68 38.45 39.85
C GLN A 450 27.37 38.27 39.09
N SER A 451 26.26 38.03 39.79
CA SER A 451 24.96 37.80 39.16
C SER A 451 24.49 39.02 38.39
N GLU A 452 24.02 38.79 37.17
CA GLU A 452 23.52 39.84 36.28
C GLU A 452 22.01 40.01 36.48
N VAL A 453 21.58 41.23 36.82
CA VAL A 453 20.17 41.61 36.97
C VAL A 453 19.73 42.42 35.76
N TYR A 454 18.55 42.14 35.23
CA TYR A 454 18.05 42.81 34.03
C TYR A 454 17.29 44.09 34.38
N TYR A 455 17.38 45.06 33.48
CA TYR A 455 16.66 46.31 33.57
C TYR A 455 15.17 46.16 33.23
N ILE A 456 14.29 46.78 34.02
CA ILE A 456 12.85 46.88 33.74
C ILE A 456 12.48 48.30 33.34
N ASN A 457 12.56 49.26 34.27
CA ASN A 457 12.23 50.66 34.04
C ASN A 457 12.97 51.61 35.00
N LYS A 458 12.88 52.93 34.74
CA LYS A 458 13.35 53.98 35.66
C LYS A 458 12.21 54.42 36.57
N THR A 459 12.52 54.71 37.83
CA THR A 459 11.54 55.10 38.85
C THR A 459 12.08 56.22 39.75
N GLY A 460 11.19 56.88 40.51
CA GLY A 460 11.51 57.99 41.42
C GLY A 460 11.54 59.38 40.74
N ALA A 461 11.56 60.44 41.56
CA ALA A 461 11.79 61.80 41.09
C ALA A 461 13.16 61.88 40.39
N ASP A 462 13.22 62.52 39.22
CA ASP A 462 14.42 62.65 38.39
C ASP A 462 15.07 61.34 37.88
N ASN A 463 14.33 60.22 37.87
CA ASN A 463 14.82 58.91 37.38
C ASN A 463 16.09 58.40 38.09
N VAL A 464 16.25 58.71 39.38
CA VAL A 464 17.43 58.31 40.18
C VAL A 464 17.46 56.81 40.52
N ASN A 465 16.32 56.12 40.42
CA ASN A 465 16.22 54.68 40.70
C ASN A 465 16.06 53.85 39.42
N ARG A 466 16.37 52.55 39.53
CA ARG A 466 16.09 51.52 38.53
C ARG A 466 15.26 50.42 39.19
N THR A 467 14.23 49.98 38.49
CA THR A 467 13.63 48.67 38.79
C THR A 467 14.44 47.62 38.06
N ILE A 468 15.03 46.72 38.82
CA ILE A 468 15.82 45.59 38.33
C ILE A 468 15.06 44.29 38.58
N GLY A 469 15.28 43.30 37.72
CA GLY A 469 14.74 41.95 37.88
C GLY A 469 15.81 40.89 37.79
N TYR A 470 15.60 39.76 38.45
CA TYR A 470 16.40 38.55 38.26
C TYR A 470 15.49 37.39 37.90
N GLY A 471 15.72 36.81 36.73
CA GLY A 471 14.95 35.69 36.21
C GLY A 471 15.83 34.46 35.99
N MET A 472 15.22 33.30 36.14
CA MET A 472 15.87 32.00 35.96
C MET A 472 15.30 31.29 34.75
N LYS A 473 16.01 30.26 34.27
CA LYS A 473 15.56 29.40 33.16
C LYS A 473 14.15 28.82 33.37
N TYR A 474 13.78 28.58 34.63
CA TYR A 474 12.52 27.94 35.01
C TYR A 474 11.52 28.89 35.66
N SER A 475 11.80 30.21 35.67
CA SER A 475 10.83 31.21 36.16
C SER A 475 9.49 31.07 35.46
N GLY A 476 8.40 31.15 36.22
CA GLY A 476 7.02 30.92 35.77
C GLY A 476 6.59 29.45 35.75
N LYS A 477 7.49 28.49 36.04
CA LYS A 477 7.14 27.07 36.21
C LYS A 477 6.78 26.78 37.67
N LYS A 478 5.69 26.03 37.84
CA LYS A 478 5.18 25.59 39.15
C LYS A 478 5.02 24.07 39.15
N PHE A 479 5.28 23.48 40.30
CA PHE A 479 5.24 22.04 40.52
C PHE A 479 4.69 21.76 41.91
N TRP A 480 3.94 20.68 42.05
CA TRP A 480 3.52 20.15 43.34
C TRP A 480 4.54 19.13 43.83
N VAL A 481 4.89 19.22 45.11
CA VAL A 481 5.77 18.29 45.84
C VAL A 481 5.10 17.89 47.14
N LYS A 482 5.58 16.84 47.82
CA LYS A 482 4.98 16.49 49.12
C LYS A 482 5.32 17.56 50.14
N SER A 483 4.37 17.94 50.98
CA SER A 483 4.57 18.97 52.02
C SER A 483 5.67 18.59 53.03
N ILE A 484 5.98 17.29 53.17
CA ILE A 484 7.10 16.83 54.01
C ILE A 484 8.49 17.16 53.43
N GLU A 485 8.59 17.37 52.12
CA GLU A 485 9.86 17.67 51.44
C GLU A 485 10.19 19.17 51.50
N VAL A 486 9.18 20.03 51.65
CA VAL A 486 9.33 21.49 51.70
C VAL A 486 8.36 22.08 52.73
N THR A 487 8.91 22.68 53.80
CA THR A 487 8.14 23.34 54.85
C THR A 487 8.34 24.85 54.81
N GLY A 488 7.26 25.61 54.78
CA GLY A 488 7.27 27.09 54.87
C GLY A 488 5.88 27.68 54.60
N ASP A 489 5.78 28.99 54.76
CA ASP A 489 4.53 29.73 54.54
C ASP A 489 4.32 30.06 53.04
N SER A 490 3.06 30.19 52.62
CA SER A 490 2.71 30.64 51.26
C SER A 490 3.29 32.03 51.00
N GLY A 491 3.95 32.20 49.85
CA GLY A 491 4.65 33.41 49.45
C GLY A 491 6.14 33.44 49.81
N ALA A 492 6.61 32.55 50.69
CA ALA A 492 8.00 32.53 51.14
C ALA A 492 8.94 31.87 50.13
N TRP A 493 10.18 32.39 50.05
CA TRP A 493 11.30 31.71 49.43
C TRP A 493 12.00 30.82 50.45
N VAL A 494 12.28 29.58 50.07
CA VAL A 494 12.94 28.59 50.92
C VAL A 494 14.06 27.89 50.18
N SER A 495 15.15 27.59 50.89
CA SER A 495 16.25 26.77 50.37
C SER A 495 15.98 25.30 50.68
N LEU A 496 16.05 24.45 49.66
CA LEU A 496 15.78 23.01 49.81
C LEU A 496 16.83 22.32 50.68
N ARG A 497 16.39 21.62 51.73
CA ARG A 497 17.28 20.87 52.64
C ARG A 497 17.80 19.56 52.05
N ALA A 498 17.11 19.03 51.05
CA ALA A 498 17.46 17.83 50.30
C ALA A 498 16.94 17.96 48.86
N ALA A 499 17.50 17.15 47.95
CA ALA A 499 17.03 17.10 46.58
C ALA A 499 15.62 16.48 46.49
N ILE A 500 14.75 17.09 45.68
CA ILE A 500 13.41 16.59 45.38
C ILE A 500 13.45 15.86 44.05
N ASN A 501 13.31 14.53 44.11
CA ASN A 501 13.47 13.65 42.95
C ASN A 501 12.18 13.47 42.15
N THR A 502 11.04 13.91 42.68
CA THR A 502 9.72 13.69 42.07
C THR A 502 8.85 14.92 42.23
N VAL A 503 8.28 15.38 41.12
CA VAL A 503 7.39 16.54 41.06
C VAL A 503 6.10 16.21 40.33
N PHE A 504 5.00 16.89 40.64
CA PHE A 504 3.72 16.72 39.96
C PHE A 504 3.31 18.02 39.26
N GLU A 505 2.96 17.95 37.98
CA GLU A 505 2.57 19.15 37.22
C GLU A 505 1.17 19.67 37.63
N ASN A 506 0.32 18.80 38.18
CA ASN A 506 -0.99 19.12 38.73
C ASN A 506 -1.09 18.59 40.16
N LYS A 507 -1.93 19.22 40.99
CA LYS A 507 -2.18 18.77 42.37
C LYS A 507 -2.72 17.34 42.35
N PRO A 508 -2.07 16.37 43.04
CA PRO A 508 -2.60 15.02 43.14
C PRO A 508 -3.89 14.99 43.97
N SER A 509 -4.91 14.25 43.52
CA SER A 509 -6.28 14.27 44.07
C SER A 509 -6.64 13.03 44.92
N ASN A 510 -5.70 12.45 45.66
CA ASN A 510 -5.81 11.19 46.46
C ASN A 510 -5.72 9.86 45.66
N HIS A 511 -4.61 9.60 44.98
CA HIS A 511 -4.34 8.28 44.36
C HIS A 511 -2.90 7.80 44.57
N SER A 512 -2.74 6.47 44.59
CA SER A 512 -1.46 5.73 44.66
C SER A 512 -0.38 6.37 43.78
N GLU A 513 0.81 6.58 44.35
CA GLU A 513 1.99 7.18 43.68
C GLU A 513 2.41 6.42 42.42
N THR A 514 2.02 5.15 42.34
CA THR A 514 2.27 4.28 41.21
C THR A 514 0.99 3.62 40.71
N VAL A 515 0.93 3.36 39.41
CA VAL A 515 -0.06 2.48 38.78
C VAL A 515 0.65 1.22 38.30
N GLU A 516 0.16 0.06 38.70
CA GLU A 516 0.70 -1.22 38.26
C GLU A 516 0.16 -1.59 36.87
N VAL A 517 1.05 -2.09 36.02
CA VAL A 517 0.69 -2.55 34.66
C VAL A 517 -0.01 -3.89 34.73
N LEU A 518 -1.25 -3.95 34.25
CA LEU A 518 -2.09 -5.16 34.37
C LEU A 518 -1.70 -6.27 33.38
N LYS A 519 -1.10 -5.91 32.25
CA LYS A 519 -0.63 -6.84 31.21
C LYS A 519 0.57 -6.26 30.45
N THR A 520 1.50 -7.13 30.05
CA THR A 520 2.60 -6.73 29.17
C THR A 520 2.04 -6.05 27.92
N SER A 521 2.48 -4.83 27.66
CA SER A 521 1.89 -3.97 26.63
C SER A 521 2.96 -3.15 25.92
N LYS A 522 2.81 -3.01 24.60
CA LYS A 522 3.51 -2.00 23.82
C LYS A 522 3.21 -0.60 24.36
N ILE A 523 4.24 0.21 24.48
CA ILE A 523 4.13 1.57 25.01
C ILE A 523 4.23 2.63 23.92
N ILE A 524 3.60 3.77 24.20
CA ILE A 524 3.85 5.02 23.48
C ILE A 524 4.61 5.93 24.43
N LYS A 525 5.82 6.34 24.03
CA LYS A 525 6.57 7.38 24.74
C LYS A 525 5.91 8.73 24.46
N THR A 526 5.60 9.47 25.52
CA THR A 526 4.93 10.78 25.44
C THR A 526 5.80 11.92 25.97
N ALA A 527 6.74 11.62 26.89
CA ALA A 527 7.75 12.56 27.36
C ALA A 527 8.99 11.81 27.87
N GLU A 528 10.06 12.54 28.15
CA GLU A 528 11.24 12.05 28.84
C GLU A 528 11.75 13.06 29.88
N ALA A 529 12.43 12.56 30.90
CA ALA A 529 13.03 13.33 31.97
C ALA A 529 14.22 12.57 32.55
N LYS A 530 15.08 13.27 33.27
CA LYS A 530 16.13 12.67 34.08
C LYS A 530 15.83 12.90 35.55
N ASP A 531 16.26 11.98 36.41
CA ASP A 531 16.29 12.21 37.85
C ASP A 531 17.61 12.87 38.28
N SER A 532 17.74 13.20 39.56
CA SER A 532 18.94 13.84 40.12
C SER A 532 20.23 13.05 39.94
N GLN A 533 20.16 11.75 39.65
CA GLN A 533 21.31 10.88 39.36
C GLN A 533 21.60 10.78 37.86
N GLY A 534 20.84 11.47 37.01
CA GLY A 534 20.97 11.46 35.56
C GLY A 534 20.36 10.22 34.88
N VAL A 535 19.62 9.37 35.61
CA VAL A 535 18.95 8.19 35.03
C VAL A 535 17.82 8.67 34.14
N LEU A 536 17.71 8.07 32.95
CA LEU A 536 16.68 8.44 31.98
C LEU A 536 15.35 7.73 32.27
N TRP A 537 14.30 8.53 32.41
CA TRP A 537 12.93 8.09 32.59
C TRP A 537 12.07 8.51 31.41
N TRP A 538 11.15 7.63 31.02
CA TRP A 538 10.15 7.90 29.99
C TRP A 538 8.77 7.98 30.62
N HIS A 539 8.00 9.00 30.22
CA HIS A 539 6.57 8.99 30.44
C HIS A 539 5.93 8.15 29.35
N VAL A 540 5.38 7.01 29.74
CA VAL A 540 4.81 6.03 28.83
C VAL A 540 3.30 5.95 29.00
N LYS A 541 2.62 5.66 27.89
CA LYS A 541 1.18 5.43 27.84
C LYS A 541 0.91 4.08 27.20
N THR A 542 0.09 3.26 27.85
CA THR A 542 -0.51 2.04 27.30
C THR A 542 -1.97 2.32 26.91
N LYS A 543 -2.75 1.29 26.55
CA LYS A 543 -4.21 1.45 26.35
C LYS A 543 -4.97 1.81 27.63
N GLN A 544 -4.47 1.44 28.81
CA GLN A 544 -5.19 1.52 30.08
C GLN A 544 -4.48 2.40 31.12
N GLU A 545 -3.15 2.44 31.09
CA GLU A 545 -2.32 3.09 32.09
C GLU A 545 -1.39 4.14 31.48
N ALA A 546 -0.93 5.08 32.30
CA ALA A 546 0.11 6.03 31.94
C ALA A 546 0.91 6.46 33.17
N GLY A 547 2.20 6.71 32.99
CA GLY A 547 3.10 7.21 34.03
C GLY A 547 4.57 7.10 33.61
N TRP A 548 5.45 7.50 34.52
CA TRP A 548 6.90 7.50 34.38
C TRP A 548 7.51 6.16 34.77
N ILE A 549 8.46 5.68 33.97
CA ILE A 549 9.24 4.48 34.25
C ILE A 549 10.67 4.68 33.76
N LYS A 550 11.65 4.04 34.41
CA LYS A 550 13.04 4.08 33.94
C LYS A 550 13.14 3.42 32.57
N LYS A 551 13.89 4.01 31.65
CA LYS A 551 14.10 3.40 30.32
C LYS A 551 14.69 1.99 30.44
N SER A 552 15.57 1.76 31.40
CA SER A 552 16.20 0.45 31.66
C SER A 552 15.25 -0.64 32.16
N GLU A 553 14.03 -0.28 32.58
CA GLU A 553 13.01 -1.23 33.01
C GLU A 553 12.02 -1.59 31.89
N LEU A 554 12.17 -0.98 30.71
CA LEU A 554 11.42 -1.32 29.51
C LEU A 554 12.13 -2.42 28.73
N THR A 555 11.34 -3.29 28.12
CA THR A 555 11.83 -4.34 27.23
C THR A 555 11.88 -3.78 25.82
N GLU A 556 13.10 -3.72 25.26
CA GLU A 556 13.30 -3.36 23.86
C GLU A 556 12.89 -4.53 22.96
N LYS A 557 12.17 -4.24 21.88
CA LYS A 557 11.72 -5.21 20.87
C LYS A 557 12.14 -4.75 19.49
N ASN A 558 13.08 -5.45 18.87
CA ASN A 558 13.53 -5.18 17.51
C ASN A 558 12.89 -6.18 16.52
N PRO A 559 11.98 -5.76 15.62
CA PRO A 559 11.35 -6.64 14.64
C PRO A 559 12.32 -7.40 13.73
N TYR A 560 13.52 -6.88 13.50
CA TYR A 560 14.58 -7.55 12.74
C TYR A 560 15.28 -8.65 13.53
N ASN A 561 15.24 -8.60 14.87
CA ASN A 561 15.74 -9.65 15.75
C ASN A 561 14.58 -10.57 16.15
N TRP A 562 14.34 -11.62 15.37
CA TRP A 562 13.17 -12.49 15.52
C TRP A 562 13.14 -13.20 16.88
N THR A 563 14.29 -13.43 17.50
CA THR A 563 14.38 -14.00 18.86
C THR A 563 13.68 -13.12 19.91
N ASP A 564 13.62 -11.80 19.72
CA ASP A 564 12.89 -10.88 20.62
C ASP A 564 11.39 -11.21 20.65
N PHE A 565 10.89 -11.83 19.59
CA PHE A 565 9.52 -12.27 19.44
C PHE A 565 9.36 -13.77 19.73
N GLY A 566 10.41 -14.47 20.16
CA GLY A 566 10.35 -15.88 20.56
C GLY A 566 10.59 -16.89 19.43
N TRP A 567 11.12 -16.45 18.28
CA TRP A 567 11.50 -17.38 17.21
C TRP A 567 12.71 -18.23 17.59
N LYS A 568 12.69 -19.50 17.18
CA LYS A 568 13.75 -20.48 17.44
C LYS A 568 14.11 -21.26 16.18
N LEU A 569 15.40 -21.31 15.87
CA LEU A 569 15.95 -22.11 14.77
C LEU A 569 16.30 -23.52 15.26
N LEU A 570 15.91 -24.54 14.51
CA LEU A 570 16.16 -25.96 14.80
C LEU A 570 16.83 -26.61 13.58
N ASP A 571 18.16 -26.73 13.61
CA ASP A 571 18.98 -27.17 12.47
C ASP A 571 19.08 -28.70 12.32
N ASP A 572 18.94 -29.44 13.41
CA ASP A 572 19.06 -30.90 13.48
C ASP A 572 17.76 -31.49 14.04
N THR A 573 16.79 -31.77 13.17
CA THR A 573 15.49 -32.26 13.61
C THR A 573 15.30 -33.76 13.42
N GLY A 574 16.26 -34.44 12.78
CA GLY A 574 16.22 -35.86 12.43
C GLY A 574 15.72 -36.11 10.99
N ASP A 575 16.14 -37.24 10.42
CA ASP A 575 15.86 -37.61 9.01
C ASP A 575 14.63 -38.52 8.83
N GLN A 576 13.96 -38.88 9.93
CA GLN A 576 12.79 -39.76 9.92
C GLN A 576 11.53 -39.02 9.45
N TYR A 577 10.66 -39.72 8.70
CA TYR A 577 9.39 -39.17 8.23
C TYR A 577 8.33 -39.17 9.33
N PHE A 578 8.37 -40.16 10.23
CA PHE A 578 7.39 -40.36 11.30
C PHE A 578 8.05 -40.30 12.69
N TYR A 579 7.43 -39.55 13.59
CA TYR A 579 7.82 -39.37 14.99
C TYR A 579 6.87 -40.18 15.88
N MET A 580 7.38 -41.07 16.73
CA MET A 580 6.56 -41.90 17.63
C MET A 580 7.16 -41.96 19.04
N PHE A 581 6.31 -41.97 20.07
CA PHE A 581 6.65 -42.29 21.46
C PHE A 581 5.79 -43.45 21.99
N GLY A 582 6.31 -44.21 22.97
CA GLY A 582 5.62 -45.34 23.64
C GLY A 582 6.52 -46.55 23.91
N GLU A 583 6.07 -47.53 24.71
CA GLU A 583 6.80 -48.80 24.98
C GLU A 583 7.03 -49.66 23.73
N PHE A 584 6.35 -49.34 22.62
CA PHE A 584 6.27 -50.14 21.40
C PHE A 584 7.25 -49.71 20.28
N VAL A 585 8.25 -48.84 20.55
CA VAL A 585 9.18 -48.34 19.51
C VAL A 585 10.65 -48.29 19.99
N GLU A 586 11.52 -49.14 19.44
CA GLU A 586 12.95 -49.26 19.82
C GLU A 586 13.96 -48.36 19.04
N LYS A 587 13.53 -47.50 18.11
CA LYS A 587 14.39 -46.52 17.38
C LYS A 587 13.54 -45.29 17.01
N SER A 588 13.89 -44.02 17.19
CA SER A 588 15.13 -43.27 17.47
C SER A 588 14.74 -42.05 18.32
N SER A 589 15.55 -41.66 19.31
CA SER A 589 15.25 -40.49 20.17
C SER A 589 14.93 -39.25 19.33
N PRO A 590 13.70 -38.72 19.40
CA PRO A 590 13.31 -37.56 18.62
C PRO A 590 14.05 -36.33 19.15
N HIS A 591 14.22 -35.31 18.30
CA HIS A 591 14.88 -34.09 18.74
C HIS A 591 14.16 -33.54 19.98
N LYS A 592 14.93 -33.07 20.98
CA LYS A 592 14.45 -32.61 22.30
C LYS A 592 13.26 -31.64 22.22
N PHE A 593 13.17 -30.89 21.14
CA PHE A 593 12.06 -29.98 20.90
C PHE A 593 10.73 -30.70 20.60
N VAL A 594 10.76 -31.80 19.84
CA VAL A 594 9.57 -32.62 19.58
C VAL A 594 9.09 -33.25 20.90
N GLU A 595 10.02 -33.66 21.77
CA GLU A 595 9.71 -34.12 23.14
C GLU A 595 8.98 -33.04 23.96
N ASP A 596 9.38 -31.78 23.83
CA ASP A 596 8.74 -30.64 24.51
C ASP A 596 7.32 -30.39 24.00
N ILE A 597 7.08 -30.42 22.67
CA ILE A 597 5.72 -30.36 22.11
C ILE A 597 4.87 -31.51 22.66
N TRP A 598 5.38 -32.74 22.61
CA TRP A 598 4.65 -33.91 23.08
C TRP A 598 4.29 -33.82 24.57
N THR A 599 5.23 -33.40 25.41
CA THR A 599 4.99 -33.22 26.85
C THR A 599 3.87 -32.21 27.13
N GLN A 600 3.70 -31.21 26.26
CA GLN A 600 2.63 -30.23 26.37
C GLN A 600 1.29 -30.71 25.77
N ALA A 601 1.34 -31.70 24.88
CA ALA A 601 0.21 -32.16 24.08
C ALA A 601 -0.46 -33.43 24.61
N ASP A 602 0.32 -34.37 25.14
CA ASP A 602 -0.11 -35.66 25.71
C ASP A 602 -0.84 -35.41 27.04
N THR A 603 -2.16 -35.26 26.96
CA THR A 603 -2.98 -34.85 28.11
C THR A 603 -3.47 -36.02 28.94
N ASP A 604 -3.53 -37.22 28.38
CA ASP A 604 -3.96 -38.43 29.07
C ASP A 604 -2.80 -39.36 29.48
N GLY A 605 -1.58 -39.06 29.03
CA GLY A 605 -0.35 -39.74 29.41
C GLY A 605 -0.18 -41.10 28.74
N ASP A 606 -0.95 -41.39 27.70
CA ASP A 606 -0.90 -42.66 26.95
C ASP A 606 0.32 -42.75 26.01
N LYS A 607 1.06 -41.63 25.86
CA LYS A 607 2.23 -41.46 24.99
C LYS A 607 1.91 -41.60 23.50
N VAL A 608 0.65 -41.49 23.11
CA VAL A 608 0.15 -41.54 21.74
C VAL A 608 -0.45 -40.18 21.40
N LEU A 609 0.26 -39.40 20.59
CA LEU A 609 -0.28 -38.10 20.19
C LEU A 609 -1.46 -38.26 19.23
N SER A 610 -2.66 -38.06 19.75
CA SER A 610 -3.90 -38.14 18.98
C SER A 610 -4.17 -36.84 18.21
N ASN A 611 -4.97 -36.93 17.14
CA ASN A 611 -5.44 -35.72 16.42
C ASN A 611 -6.23 -34.78 17.37
N PHE A 612 -6.91 -35.34 18.37
CA PHE A 612 -7.64 -34.54 19.35
C PHE A 612 -6.67 -33.68 20.19
N GLU A 613 -5.58 -34.26 20.68
CA GLU A 613 -4.57 -33.56 21.47
C GLU A 613 -3.82 -32.51 20.66
N LEU A 614 -3.39 -32.86 19.44
CA LEU A 614 -2.84 -31.88 18.49
C LEU A 614 -3.79 -30.69 18.28
N GLN A 615 -5.09 -30.95 18.11
CA GLN A 615 -6.09 -29.89 18.01
C GLN A 615 -6.21 -29.06 19.28
N GLN A 616 -6.09 -29.65 20.48
CA GLN A 616 -6.13 -28.89 21.72
C GLN A 616 -4.93 -27.96 21.86
N VAL A 617 -3.72 -28.43 21.52
CA VAL A 617 -2.51 -27.61 21.50
C VAL A 617 -2.64 -26.44 20.54
N MET A 618 -3.14 -26.70 19.32
CA MET A 618 -3.31 -25.66 18.30
C MET A 618 -4.42 -24.66 18.64
N ARG A 619 -5.41 -25.05 19.48
CA ARG A 619 -6.43 -24.14 20.02
C ARG A 619 -5.94 -23.32 21.21
N ASN A 620 -4.91 -23.77 21.91
CA ASN A 620 -4.32 -23.04 23.02
C ASN A 620 -3.41 -21.91 22.49
N LYS A 621 -3.79 -20.66 22.75
CA LYS A 621 -3.07 -19.48 22.25
C LYS A 621 -1.60 -19.43 22.66
N ALA A 622 -1.25 -19.85 23.87
CA ALA A 622 0.13 -19.82 24.36
C ALA A 622 0.98 -20.90 23.68
N SER A 623 0.42 -22.11 23.53
CA SER A 623 1.10 -23.24 22.89
C SER A 623 1.30 -22.97 21.40
N LEU A 624 0.27 -22.51 20.69
CA LEU A 624 0.39 -22.12 19.29
C LEU A 624 1.41 -20.97 19.10
N HIS A 625 1.41 -19.97 19.97
CA HIS A 625 2.40 -18.90 19.91
C HIS A 625 3.84 -19.44 20.00
N HIS A 626 4.06 -20.51 20.76
CA HIS A 626 5.34 -21.20 20.83
C HIS A 626 5.65 -21.98 19.54
N VAL A 627 4.73 -22.86 19.13
CA VAL A 627 4.90 -23.78 18.01
C VAL A 627 4.99 -23.06 16.66
N SER A 628 4.23 -21.98 16.47
CA SER A 628 4.24 -21.22 15.22
C SER A 628 5.52 -20.40 15.00
N LYS A 629 6.40 -20.30 16.00
CA LYS A 629 7.65 -19.52 15.95
C LYS A 629 8.90 -20.39 15.83
N LEU A 630 8.70 -21.65 15.45
CA LEU A 630 9.79 -22.56 15.16
C LEU A 630 10.18 -22.43 13.70
N ILE A 631 11.47 -22.61 13.46
CA ILE A 631 12.04 -22.72 12.12
C ILE A 631 12.71 -24.09 12.07
N CYS A 632 11.97 -25.07 11.52
CA CYS A 632 12.37 -26.48 11.54
C CYS A 632 13.05 -26.85 10.23
N LYS A 633 14.27 -27.40 10.30
CA LYS A 633 14.95 -27.93 9.12
C LYS A 633 14.61 -29.41 8.94
N HIS A 634 13.90 -29.75 7.87
CA HIS A 634 13.55 -31.14 7.56
C HIS A 634 13.30 -31.32 6.06
N GLU A 635 13.21 -32.58 5.63
CA GLU A 635 12.86 -32.96 4.26
C GLU A 635 11.45 -32.47 3.89
N SER A 636 11.32 -31.84 2.72
CA SER A 636 10.03 -31.42 2.18
C SER A 636 9.19 -32.63 1.75
N GLU A 637 7.92 -32.66 2.15
CA GLU A 637 6.99 -33.75 1.80
C GLU A 637 6.78 -33.88 0.28
N TRP A 638 7.05 -32.81 -0.47
CA TRP A 638 6.90 -32.73 -1.93
C TRP A 638 8.09 -33.30 -2.72
N ASN A 639 9.12 -33.79 -2.01
CA ASN A 639 10.21 -34.60 -2.58
C ASN A 639 10.21 -36.06 -2.08
N THR A 640 9.19 -36.49 -1.34
CA THR A 640 9.14 -37.85 -0.76
C THR A 640 9.28 -38.95 -1.83
N TRP A 641 8.83 -38.71 -3.07
CA TRP A 641 8.94 -39.67 -4.17
C TRP A 641 10.38 -40.11 -4.46
N LYS A 642 11.36 -39.21 -4.33
CA LYS A 642 12.78 -39.51 -4.55
C LYS A 642 13.31 -40.57 -3.57
N ASN A 643 12.75 -40.59 -2.36
CA ASN A 643 13.13 -41.48 -1.26
C ASN A 643 12.00 -42.44 -0.87
N ILE A 644 11.14 -42.80 -1.83
CA ILE A 644 9.91 -43.57 -1.57
C ILE A 644 10.18 -44.92 -0.87
N ASP A 645 11.31 -45.56 -1.16
CA ASP A 645 11.69 -46.83 -0.52
C ASP A 645 11.93 -46.70 0.99
N ILE A 646 12.50 -45.57 1.43
CA ILE A 646 12.73 -45.29 2.86
C ILE A 646 11.39 -44.99 3.52
N PHE A 647 10.60 -44.11 2.91
CA PHE A 647 9.27 -43.76 3.38
C PHE A 647 8.35 -44.99 3.52
N GLU A 648 8.31 -45.87 2.50
CA GLU A 648 7.52 -47.10 2.55
C GLU A 648 7.99 -48.05 3.67
N ARG A 649 9.29 -48.12 3.92
CA ARG A 649 9.85 -48.97 4.98
C ARG A 649 9.42 -48.49 6.36
N GLU A 650 9.51 -47.19 6.61
CA GLU A 650 9.03 -46.59 7.86
C GLU A 650 7.52 -46.77 8.02
N LEU A 651 6.75 -46.54 6.95
CA LEU A 651 5.30 -46.70 6.94
C LEU A 651 4.86 -48.17 7.18
N LYS A 652 5.57 -49.15 6.59
CA LYS A 652 5.34 -50.57 6.85
C LYS A 652 5.63 -50.92 8.31
N SER A 653 6.74 -50.42 8.85
CA SER A 653 7.10 -50.62 10.26
C SER A 653 6.05 -50.02 11.20
N LEU A 654 5.50 -48.85 10.87
CA LEU A 654 4.41 -48.22 11.62
C LEU A 654 3.16 -49.11 11.65
N PHE A 655 2.68 -49.58 10.49
CA PHE A 655 1.50 -50.43 10.45
C PHE A 655 1.72 -51.80 11.11
N GLN A 656 2.93 -52.35 11.00
CA GLN A 656 3.24 -53.67 11.59
C GLN A 656 3.06 -53.66 13.11
N LYS A 657 3.45 -52.56 13.79
CA LYS A 657 3.27 -52.44 15.24
C LYS A 657 1.81 -52.57 15.66
N GLY A 658 0.89 -51.86 14.99
CA GLY A 658 -0.54 -51.97 15.27
C GLY A 658 -1.14 -53.33 14.89
N ILE A 659 -0.56 -54.03 13.91
CA ILE A 659 -0.95 -55.42 13.58
C ILE A 659 -0.53 -56.38 14.69
N ASP A 660 0.65 -56.17 15.28
CA ASP A 660 1.21 -57.06 16.29
C ASP A 660 0.40 -57.06 17.59
N GLU A 661 -0.36 -55.99 17.88
CA GLU A 661 -1.29 -55.86 19.01
C GLU A 661 -2.55 -56.75 18.88
N ALA A 662 -2.95 -57.13 17.67
CA ALA A 662 -4.11 -58.00 17.49
C ALA A 662 -3.80 -59.41 18.02
N SER A 663 -4.65 -59.96 18.89
CA SER A 663 -4.45 -61.29 19.47
C SER A 663 -4.95 -62.43 18.56
N ASP A 664 -5.92 -62.16 17.68
CA ASP A 664 -6.55 -63.13 16.80
C ASP A 664 -5.93 -63.16 15.37
N PRO A 665 -5.62 -64.35 14.81
CA PRO A 665 -5.04 -64.48 13.47
C PRO A 665 -5.87 -63.92 12.31
N GLU A 666 -7.22 -64.05 12.34
CA GLU A 666 -8.08 -63.53 11.27
C GLU A 666 -8.00 -62.00 11.25
N ARG A 667 -8.04 -61.39 12.44
CA ARG A 667 -7.88 -59.94 12.56
C ARG A 667 -6.51 -59.45 12.09
N LYS A 668 -5.42 -60.18 12.38
CA LYS A 668 -4.08 -59.85 11.86
C LYS A 668 -4.06 -59.84 10.34
N GLN A 669 -4.59 -60.89 9.71
CA GLN A 669 -4.64 -61.00 8.25
C GLN A 669 -5.48 -59.88 7.61
N GLU A 670 -6.59 -59.50 8.24
CA GLU A 670 -7.41 -58.36 7.81
C GLU A 670 -6.61 -57.04 7.86
N LEU A 671 -5.90 -56.77 8.96
CA LEU A 671 -5.09 -55.57 9.12
C LEU A 671 -3.89 -55.53 8.15
N GLU A 672 -3.25 -56.66 7.87
CA GLU A 672 -2.20 -56.77 6.82
C GLU A 672 -2.75 -56.41 5.44
N THR A 673 -3.95 -56.90 5.12
CA THR A 673 -4.63 -56.57 3.86
C THR A 673 -4.95 -55.07 3.77
N GLN A 674 -5.44 -54.47 4.87
CA GLN A 674 -5.71 -53.04 4.95
C GLN A 674 -4.43 -52.19 4.84
N ARG A 675 -3.33 -52.62 5.49
CA ARG A 675 -2.00 -52.01 5.37
C ARG A 675 -1.56 -51.96 3.92
N ASP A 676 -1.56 -53.10 3.24
CA ASP A 676 -1.06 -53.20 1.86
C ASP A 676 -1.90 -52.36 0.89
N LYS A 677 -3.23 -52.29 1.11
CA LYS A 677 -4.10 -51.35 0.38
C LYS A 677 -3.70 -49.90 0.65
N LYS A 678 -3.54 -49.52 1.93
CA LYS A 678 -3.24 -48.14 2.33
C LYS A 678 -1.88 -47.66 1.84
N ILE A 679 -0.85 -48.51 1.87
CA ILE A 679 0.47 -48.20 1.30
C ILE A 679 0.37 -47.91 -0.20
N LYS A 680 -0.37 -48.74 -0.96
CA LYS A 680 -0.57 -48.51 -2.41
C LYS A 680 -1.27 -47.18 -2.69
N VAL A 681 -2.27 -46.82 -1.87
CA VAL A 681 -2.98 -45.54 -1.98
C VAL A 681 -2.05 -44.37 -1.71
N ILE A 682 -1.31 -44.40 -0.59
CA ILE A 682 -0.38 -43.33 -0.20
C ILE A 682 0.71 -43.18 -1.26
N THR A 683 1.33 -44.27 -1.69
CA THR A 683 2.41 -44.25 -2.70
C THR A 683 1.93 -43.69 -4.04
N ASN A 684 0.74 -44.07 -4.49
CA ASN A 684 0.15 -43.49 -5.70
C ASN A 684 -0.09 -41.98 -5.58
N LYS A 685 -0.62 -41.54 -4.43
CA LYS A 685 -0.87 -40.14 -4.15
C LYS A 685 0.43 -39.33 -4.08
N THR A 686 1.47 -39.87 -3.42
CA THR A 686 2.80 -39.27 -3.35
C THR A 686 3.39 -39.06 -4.74
N GLY A 687 3.31 -40.06 -5.63
CA GLY A 687 3.79 -39.93 -7.01
C GLY A 687 3.05 -38.88 -7.84
N ASN A 688 1.76 -38.64 -7.55
CA ASN A 688 0.99 -37.60 -8.24
C ASN A 688 1.20 -36.19 -7.67
N LEU A 689 1.64 -36.07 -6.41
CA LEU A 689 1.78 -34.82 -5.70
C LEU A 689 3.20 -34.26 -5.73
N CYS A 690 4.22 -35.10 -5.65
CA CYS A 690 5.61 -34.66 -5.69
C CYS A 690 5.94 -33.96 -7.03
N PHE A 691 6.85 -32.99 -6.96
CA PHE A 691 7.28 -32.20 -8.11
C PHE A 691 8.71 -31.67 -7.98
N TRP A 692 9.37 -31.87 -6.83
CA TRP A 692 10.60 -31.17 -6.46
C TRP A 692 11.72 -31.32 -7.49
N ASP A 693 11.97 -32.55 -7.96
CA ASP A 693 13.00 -32.85 -8.96
C ASP A 693 12.65 -32.35 -10.38
N GLU A 694 11.43 -31.88 -10.63
CA GLU A 694 11.01 -31.28 -11.91
C GLU A 694 11.32 -29.77 -12.00
N ILE A 695 11.71 -29.15 -10.88
CA ILE A 695 12.03 -27.72 -10.83
C ILE A 695 13.49 -27.49 -11.20
N THR A 696 13.70 -26.74 -12.28
CA THR A 696 15.04 -26.30 -12.71
C THR A 696 15.50 -25.07 -11.93
N THR A 697 16.79 -24.73 -11.96
CA THR A 697 17.34 -23.45 -11.46
C THR A 697 17.96 -22.67 -12.62
N GLY A 698 17.92 -21.34 -12.56
CA GLY A 698 18.53 -20.45 -13.55
C GLY A 698 17.55 -19.93 -14.60
N ASP A 699 18.14 -19.41 -15.68
CA ASP A 699 17.39 -18.76 -16.76
C ASP A 699 16.73 -19.79 -17.68
N LEU A 700 15.44 -19.60 -17.95
CA LEU A 700 14.68 -20.45 -18.88
C LEU A 700 14.92 -20.12 -20.35
N ARG A 701 15.38 -18.89 -20.62
CA ARG A 701 15.74 -18.40 -21.95
C ARG A 701 17.15 -17.85 -21.90
N SER A 702 17.90 -18.05 -22.98
CA SER A 702 19.25 -17.50 -23.08
C SER A 702 19.24 -15.98 -22.91
N LYS A 703 20.37 -15.42 -22.49
CA LYS A 703 20.53 -13.96 -22.35
C LYS A 703 20.22 -13.24 -23.68
N GLU A 704 20.63 -13.83 -24.80
CA GLU A 704 20.41 -13.25 -26.13
C GLU A 704 18.93 -13.23 -26.51
N GLU A 705 18.18 -14.31 -26.29
CA GLU A 705 16.72 -14.33 -26.56
C GLU A 705 15.97 -13.30 -25.70
N ARG A 706 16.35 -13.14 -24.43
CA ARG A 706 15.78 -12.13 -23.53
C ARG A 706 16.10 -10.71 -24.02
N LYS A 707 17.32 -10.48 -24.51
CA LYS A 707 17.75 -9.21 -25.10
C LYS A 707 16.94 -8.85 -26.34
N GLN A 708 16.78 -9.80 -27.26
CA GLN A 708 15.96 -9.60 -28.46
C GLN A 708 14.50 -9.33 -28.12
N THR A 709 13.94 -10.04 -27.13
CA THR A 709 12.57 -9.81 -26.65
C THR A 709 12.41 -8.42 -26.03
N TYR A 710 13.38 -7.98 -25.21
CA TYR A 710 13.37 -6.63 -24.62
C TYR A 710 13.41 -5.56 -25.71
N ILE A 711 14.34 -5.69 -26.66
CA ILE A 711 14.47 -4.75 -27.78
C ILE A 711 13.16 -4.70 -28.59
N ALA A 712 12.59 -5.84 -28.97
CA ALA A 712 11.34 -5.89 -29.72
C ALA A 712 10.17 -5.23 -28.97
N ALA A 713 10.07 -5.43 -27.65
CA ALA A 713 9.00 -4.86 -26.84
C ALA A 713 9.12 -3.34 -26.60
N HIS A 714 10.33 -2.77 -26.75
CA HIS A 714 10.60 -1.34 -26.46
C HIS A 714 10.91 -0.51 -27.71
N ARG A 715 10.86 -1.11 -28.91
CA ARG A 715 10.93 -0.38 -30.19
C ARG A 715 9.66 0.45 -30.39
N LYS A 716 9.82 1.74 -30.72
CA LYS A 716 8.69 2.65 -30.95
C LYS A 716 7.99 2.48 -32.30
N TYR A 717 8.64 1.87 -33.29
CA TYR A 717 8.12 1.68 -34.64
C TYR A 717 8.20 0.21 -35.05
N THR A 718 7.09 -0.35 -35.53
CA THR A 718 7.00 -1.71 -36.06
C THR A 718 7.09 -1.68 -37.59
N PRO A 719 8.26 -1.94 -38.21
CA PRO A 719 8.29 -2.41 -39.60
C PRO A 719 8.51 -3.93 -39.62
N VAL A 720 7.60 -4.64 -40.30
CA VAL A 720 7.56 -6.10 -40.44
C VAL A 720 8.63 -6.63 -41.41
N ILE A 721 9.50 -5.80 -41.99
CA ILE A 721 10.48 -6.25 -42.98
C ILE A 721 11.85 -5.62 -42.72
N ARG A 722 12.86 -6.46 -42.48
CA ARG A 722 14.27 -6.10 -42.47
C ARG A 722 15.00 -6.77 -43.62
N ILE A 723 15.95 -6.04 -44.23
CA ILE A 723 16.84 -6.52 -45.30
C ILE A 723 18.31 -6.61 -44.80
N THR A 724 18.62 -6.32 -43.52
CA THR A 724 20.00 -6.37 -43.00
C THR A 724 20.11 -6.81 -41.53
N ASP A 725 21.20 -7.51 -41.20
CA ASP A 725 21.49 -8.11 -39.87
C ASP A 725 21.98 -7.13 -38.78
N ASN A 726 22.23 -5.86 -39.09
CA ASN A 726 22.77 -4.89 -38.12
C ASN A 726 21.67 -4.24 -37.25
N LEU A 727 21.96 -4.02 -35.97
CA LEU A 727 21.07 -3.28 -35.04
C LEU A 727 21.11 -1.77 -35.35
N THR A 728 19.96 -1.10 -35.27
CA THR A 728 19.86 0.37 -35.38
C THR A 728 20.45 1.07 -34.14
N VAL A 729 20.72 2.37 -34.21
CA VAL A 729 21.22 3.16 -33.05
C VAL A 729 20.25 3.10 -31.85
N GLU A 730 18.94 3.13 -32.10
CA GLU A 730 17.91 2.97 -31.05
C GLU A 730 18.01 1.59 -30.38
N GLU A 731 18.20 0.53 -31.18
CA GLU A 731 18.31 -0.84 -30.68
C GLU A 731 19.62 -1.11 -29.98
N GLN A 732 20.71 -0.44 -30.37
CA GLN A 732 21.97 -0.45 -29.63
C GLN A 732 21.79 0.21 -28.26
N GLY A 733 21.02 1.31 -28.18
CA GLY A 733 20.61 1.92 -26.91
C GLY A 733 19.79 0.97 -26.04
N LEU A 734 18.75 0.36 -26.58
CA LEU A 734 17.93 -0.64 -25.87
C LEU A 734 18.74 -1.88 -25.46
N ALA A 735 19.66 -2.33 -26.31
CA ALA A 735 20.59 -3.41 -26.00
C ALA A 735 21.48 -3.05 -24.81
N TYR A 736 22.00 -1.82 -24.75
CA TYR A 736 22.79 -1.33 -23.63
C TYR A 736 21.96 -1.24 -22.34
N ASP A 737 20.74 -0.72 -22.41
CA ASP A 737 19.81 -0.68 -21.28
C ASP A 737 19.54 -2.10 -20.74
N PHE A 738 19.31 -3.06 -21.63
CA PHE A 738 19.15 -4.47 -21.26
C PHE A 738 20.37 -5.00 -20.52
N GLU A 739 21.60 -4.71 -20.96
CA GLU A 739 22.82 -5.16 -20.27
C GLU A 739 22.90 -4.61 -18.83
N ILE A 740 22.48 -3.35 -18.61
CA ILE A 740 22.44 -2.75 -17.27
C ILE A 740 21.39 -3.44 -16.40
N LEU A 741 20.19 -3.68 -16.95
CA LEU A 741 19.09 -4.32 -16.25
C LEU A 741 19.41 -5.78 -15.92
N ASP A 742 19.97 -6.53 -16.85
CA ASP A 742 20.33 -7.94 -16.67
C ASP A 742 21.41 -8.13 -15.60
N LYS A 743 22.38 -7.21 -15.50
CA LYS A 743 23.39 -7.20 -14.41
C LYS A 743 22.77 -7.02 -13.02
N LYS A 744 21.68 -6.27 -12.91
CA LYS A 744 20.97 -6.04 -11.64
C LYS A 744 19.91 -7.10 -11.33
N ARG A 745 19.57 -7.95 -12.29
CA ARG A 745 18.51 -8.94 -12.17
C ARG A 745 18.93 -10.06 -11.20
N ILE A 746 18.11 -10.29 -10.19
CA ILE A 746 18.23 -11.48 -9.34
C ILE A 746 17.79 -12.70 -10.16
N LYS A 747 18.58 -13.76 -10.21
CA LYS A 747 18.27 -14.96 -11.00
C LYS A 747 17.28 -15.87 -10.27
N ARG A 748 16.50 -16.61 -11.07
CA ARG A 748 15.62 -17.69 -10.59
C ARG A 748 16.47 -18.81 -9.98
N GLN A 749 16.12 -19.23 -8.77
CA GLN A 749 16.80 -20.26 -7.98
C GLN A 749 15.77 -21.12 -7.28
N PHE A 750 16.06 -22.39 -7.12
CA PHE A 750 15.28 -23.34 -6.33
C PHE A 750 16.25 -24.22 -5.53
N PRO A 751 15.91 -24.65 -4.32
CA PRO A 751 16.81 -25.46 -3.51
C PRO A 751 17.22 -26.74 -4.25
N LYS A 752 18.51 -27.07 -4.16
CA LYS A 752 19.05 -28.29 -4.76
C LYS A 752 18.66 -29.54 -3.95
N GLU A 753 18.67 -29.42 -2.63
CA GLU A 753 18.25 -30.45 -1.69
C GLU A 753 16.87 -30.09 -1.13
N SER A 754 16.09 -31.10 -0.72
CA SER A 754 14.76 -30.93 -0.14
C SER A 754 14.74 -30.76 1.38
N ASN A 755 15.90 -30.92 2.04
CA ASN A 755 16.06 -30.62 3.46
C ASN A 755 16.23 -29.11 3.67
N VAL A 756 15.12 -28.42 3.93
CA VAL A 756 15.01 -26.96 3.98
C VAL A 756 14.39 -26.49 5.29
N TYR A 757 14.58 -25.21 5.61
CA TYR A 757 13.97 -24.59 6.79
C TYR A 757 12.53 -24.20 6.49
N HIS A 758 11.57 -24.75 7.23
CA HIS A 758 10.16 -24.43 7.13
C HIS A 758 9.73 -23.46 8.23
N PHE A 759 8.81 -22.58 7.89
CA PHE A 759 8.18 -21.63 8.80
C PHE A 759 6.69 -21.88 8.84
N HIS A 760 6.07 -21.61 10.00
CA HIS A 760 4.63 -21.45 10.03
C HIS A 760 4.22 -20.26 9.13
N PRO A 761 3.43 -20.46 8.06
CA PRO A 761 3.21 -19.42 7.04
C PRO A 761 2.61 -18.11 7.57
N ILE A 762 1.61 -18.19 8.45
CA ILE A 762 0.95 -16.99 8.98
C ILE A 762 1.81 -16.25 10.00
N ALA A 763 2.49 -16.96 10.90
CA ALA A 763 3.41 -16.32 11.85
C ALA A 763 4.58 -15.64 11.11
N PHE A 764 5.09 -16.27 10.06
CA PHE A 764 6.08 -15.67 9.17
C PHE A 764 5.55 -14.37 8.55
N VAL A 765 4.33 -14.39 7.99
CA VAL A 765 3.68 -13.19 7.44
C VAL A 765 3.55 -12.08 8.50
N GLU A 766 3.15 -12.39 9.73
CA GLU A 766 3.07 -11.40 10.82
C GLU A 766 4.43 -10.80 11.16
N GLN A 767 5.46 -11.64 11.31
CA GLN A 767 6.81 -11.17 11.60
C GLN A 767 7.34 -10.28 10.48
N MET A 768 7.21 -10.75 9.24
CA MET A 768 7.60 -9.98 8.07
C MET A 768 6.83 -8.67 7.96
N LYS A 769 5.53 -8.63 8.27
CA LYS A 769 4.75 -7.39 8.29
C LYS A 769 5.24 -6.36 9.31
N MET A 770 5.86 -6.77 10.42
CA MET A 770 6.49 -5.83 11.34
C MET A 770 7.77 -5.21 10.73
N ILE A 771 8.52 -6.01 9.96
CA ILE A 771 9.77 -5.62 9.30
C ILE A 771 9.52 -4.78 8.05
N VAL A 772 8.61 -5.21 7.17
CA VAL A 772 8.27 -4.52 5.93
C VAL A 772 7.25 -3.40 6.12
N GLY A 773 6.68 -3.29 7.33
CA GLY A 773 5.39 -2.67 7.64
C GLY A 773 5.07 -1.43 6.83
N VAL A 774 3.81 -1.38 6.34
CA VAL A 774 3.20 -0.41 5.41
C VAL A 774 3.99 0.91 5.38
N ASN A 775 5.00 0.90 4.52
CA ASN A 775 6.01 1.93 4.49
C ASN A 775 5.49 2.98 3.49
N ILE A 776 4.53 3.79 3.92
CA ILE A 776 4.01 4.92 3.13
C ILE A 776 4.69 6.17 3.67
N THR A 777 5.32 6.94 2.78
CA THR A 777 5.84 8.27 3.13
C THR A 777 4.71 9.08 3.75
N THR A 778 4.91 9.50 5.01
CA THR A 778 3.84 10.06 5.85
C THR A 778 4.14 11.51 6.18
N TYR A 779 3.14 12.38 5.99
CA TYR A 779 3.15 13.75 6.45
C TYR A 779 2.53 13.80 7.85
N PHE A 780 3.33 14.20 8.84
CA PHE A 780 2.85 14.53 10.18
C PHE A 780 2.66 16.05 10.28
N ILE A 781 1.45 16.47 10.64
CA ILE A 781 1.03 17.86 10.70
C ILE A 781 0.73 18.17 12.16
N PHE A 782 1.59 18.96 12.80
CA PHE A 782 1.50 19.23 14.23
C PHE A 782 0.64 20.46 14.50
N TYR A 783 -0.10 20.43 15.61
CA TYR A 783 -0.97 21.53 16.04
C TYR A 783 -0.24 22.89 16.12
N ASN A 784 1.07 22.90 16.35
CA ASN A 784 1.88 24.11 16.49
C ASN A 784 2.24 24.76 15.14
N GLY A 785 1.87 24.15 14.02
CA GLY A 785 2.19 24.61 12.67
C GLY A 785 3.31 23.83 11.98
N ASN A 786 4.10 23.02 12.71
CA ASN A 786 5.18 22.24 12.11
C ASN A 786 4.64 21.12 11.21
N ILE A 787 5.35 20.86 10.10
CA ILE A 787 5.04 19.76 9.19
C ILE A 787 6.32 18.93 8.98
N GLU A 788 6.22 17.64 9.22
CA GLU A 788 7.30 16.69 8.98
C GLU A 788 6.91 15.71 7.87
N LYS A 789 7.80 15.49 6.90
CA LYS A 789 7.67 14.46 5.86
C LYS A 789 8.62 13.30 6.20
N HIS A 790 8.05 12.21 6.69
CA HIS A 790 8.76 10.98 7.05
C HIS A 790 8.85 10.09 5.82
N LEU A 791 10.04 9.99 5.24
CA LEU A 791 10.29 9.22 4.05
C LEU A 791 10.26 7.72 4.38
N SER A 792 9.60 6.96 3.51
CA SER A 792 9.63 5.50 3.58
C SER A 792 10.77 4.94 2.72
N SER A 793 11.45 3.92 3.25
CA SER A 793 12.47 3.14 2.53
C SER A 793 11.89 2.16 1.49
N SER A 794 10.57 1.95 1.47
CA SER A 794 9.86 1.17 0.46
C SER A 794 8.80 2.05 -0.17
N LEU A 795 9.04 2.53 -1.39
CA LEU A 795 8.06 3.26 -2.20
C LEU A 795 6.85 2.35 -2.51
N GLU A 796 5.91 2.26 -1.59
CA GLU A 796 4.59 1.74 -1.91
C GLU A 796 3.93 2.71 -2.89
N VAL A 797 3.51 2.17 -4.04
CA VAL A 797 2.40 2.63 -4.90
C VAL A 797 2.09 4.12 -4.76
N ASN A 798 2.79 5.01 -5.46
CA ASN A 798 2.43 6.42 -5.71
C ASN A 798 1.46 7.06 -4.69
N LYS A 799 1.68 6.96 -3.37
CA LYS A 799 0.73 7.40 -2.33
C LYS A 799 1.45 8.06 -1.16
N TYR A 800 0.76 9.03 -0.56
CA TYR A 800 1.14 9.69 0.68
C TYR A 800 0.05 9.55 1.73
N LYS A 801 0.47 9.35 2.99
CA LYS A 801 -0.41 9.32 4.17
C LYS A 801 -0.30 10.66 4.91
N TYR A 802 -1.42 11.17 5.42
CA TYR A 802 -1.48 12.43 6.16
C TYR A 802 -2.04 12.17 7.56
N VAL A 803 -1.29 12.56 8.59
CA VAL A 803 -1.61 12.38 10.00
C VAL A 803 -1.54 13.74 10.69
N TYR A 804 -2.62 14.15 11.36
CA TYR A 804 -2.63 15.34 12.21
C TYR A 804 -2.28 14.96 13.65
N VAL A 805 -1.43 15.73 14.31
CA VAL A 805 -1.00 15.53 15.70
C VAL A 805 -1.55 16.68 16.54
N ASP A 806 -2.46 16.39 17.47
CA ASP A 806 -3.13 17.41 18.29
C ASP A 806 -2.22 18.01 19.38
N ASP A 807 -2.74 18.98 20.13
CA ASP A 807 -2.03 19.68 21.21
C ASP A 807 -1.65 18.78 22.39
N LYS A 808 -2.24 17.59 22.48
CA LYS A 808 -1.95 16.56 23.47
C LYS A 808 -0.99 15.49 22.93
N GLY A 809 -0.52 15.62 21.69
CA GLY A 809 0.33 14.64 21.02
C GLY A 809 -0.42 13.40 20.52
N SER A 810 -1.75 13.43 20.43
CA SER A 810 -2.55 12.34 19.87
C SER A 810 -2.48 12.33 18.35
N HIS A 811 -2.36 11.14 17.76
CA HIS A 811 -2.26 10.97 16.31
C HIS A 811 -3.65 10.73 15.70
N HIS A 812 -3.97 11.50 14.67
CA HIS A 812 -5.22 11.44 13.91
C HIS A 812 -4.91 11.12 12.45
N GLU A 813 -5.17 9.89 12.02
CA GLU A 813 -5.03 9.53 10.61
C GLU A 813 -6.16 10.16 9.79
N ILE A 814 -5.81 11.08 8.88
CA ILE A 814 -6.78 11.92 8.18
C ILE A 814 -7.15 11.32 6.83
N CYS A 815 -6.14 11.04 6.00
CA CYS A 815 -6.35 10.42 4.69
C CYS A 815 -5.06 9.78 4.15
N THR A 816 -5.23 8.96 3.12
CA THR A 816 -4.14 8.46 2.27
C THR A 816 -4.54 8.72 0.82
N THR A 817 -3.66 9.32 0.03
CA THR A 817 -3.97 9.70 -1.35
C THR A 817 -2.82 9.44 -2.32
N GLU A 818 -3.17 9.28 -3.59
CA GLU A 818 -2.23 9.06 -4.69
C GLU A 818 -1.48 10.36 -5.05
N PHE A 819 -0.16 10.24 -5.30
CA PHE A 819 0.69 11.27 -5.86
C PHE A 819 1.04 10.96 -7.33
N PHE A 820 1.30 12.01 -8.08
CA PHE A 820 1.64 11.98 -9.49
C PHE A 820 2.84 12.89 -9.70
N VAL A 821 3.77 12.46 -10.56
CA VAL A 821 4.90 13.28 -10.98
C VAL A 821 4.54 13.90 -12.33
N ILE A 822 4.60 15.22 -12.41
CA ILE A 822 4.34 15.98 -13.64
C ILE A 822 5.49 16.95 -13.91
N LYS A 823 5.64 17.38 -15.17
CA LYS A 823 6.53 18.49 -15.51
C LYS A 823 5.92 19.79 -14.98
N LYS A 824 6.67 20.51 -14.14
CA LYS A 824 6.29 21.80 -13.56
C LYS A 824 5.91 22.79 -14.65
N LYS A 825 4.88 23.60 -14.41
CA LYS A 825 4.34 24.59 -15.33
C LYS A 825 4.68 26.00 -14.88
N LYS A 826 4.97 26.87 -15.84
CA LYS A 826 4.99 28.33 -15.63
C LYS A 826 3.56 28.87 -15.49
N TYR A 827 3.45 30.10 -14.97
CA TYR A 827 2.18 30.81 -14.95
C TYR A 827 1.58 30.96 -16.35
N GLY A 828 0.27 30.73 -16.43
CA GLY A 828 -0.41 30.62 -17.71
C GLY A 828 -0.48 31.96 -18.46
N VAL A 829 -0.06 31.97 -19.72
CA VAL A 829 -0.08 33.15 -20.61
C VAL A 829 -1.35 33.14 -21.46
N VAL A 830 -2.00 34.30 -21.63
CA VAL A 830 -3.26 34.42 -22.40
C VAL A 830 -2.96 34.49 -23.90
N HIS A 831 -3.71 33.72 -24.68
CA HIS A 831 -3.74 33.77 -26.14
C HIS A 831 -5.19 33.92 -26.63
N TYR A 832 -5.40 34.63 -27.73
CA TYR A 832 -6.72 34.79 -28.36
C TYR A 832 -6.96 33.79 -29.50
N SER A 833 -5.93 33.04 -29.88
CA SER A 833 -5.98 31.91 -30.81
C SER A 833 -5.36 30.68 -30.16
N LYS A 834 -5.69 29.50 -30.68
CA LYS A 834 -5.12 28.23 -30.20
C LYS A 834 -3.60 28.23 -30.44
N PRO A 835 -2.76 27.97 -29.43
CA PRO A 835 -1.31 27.91 -29.63
C PRO A 835 -0.89 26.79 -30.60
N THR A 836 0.11 27.05 -31.45
CA THR A 836 0.61 26.12 -32.49
C THR A 836 2.13 25.93 -32.44
N HIS A 837 2.74 26.13 -31.27
CA HIS A 837 4.19 26.18 -31.06
C HIS A 837 4.85 24.79 -30.95
N ALA A 838 4.07 23.72 -30.81
CA ALA A 838 4.55 22.35 -30.74
C ALA A 838 3.54 21.35 -31.33
N ALA A 839 4.00 20.12 -31.61
CA ALA A 839 3.12 19.02 -32.01
C ALA A 839 2.17 18.65 -30.87
N ILE A 840 0.95 18.24 -31.23
CA ILE A 840 -0.13 17.93 -30.28
C ILE A 840 -0.12 16.43 -29.95
N ILE A 841 -0.18 16.10 -28.66
CA ILE A 841 -0.44 14.73 -28.16
C ILE A 841 -1.95 14.47 -28.19
N TYR A 842 -2.74 15.36 -27.59
CA TYR A 842 -4.19 15.29 -27.63
C TYR A 842 -4.82 16.69 -27.62
N ASP A 843 -6.03 16.76 -28.14
CA ASP A 843 -6.86 17.96 -28.17
C ASP A 843 -8.32 17.57 -27.95
N GLU A 844 -8.81 17.81 -26.74
CA GLU A 844 -10.06 17.26 -26.25
C GLU A 844 -11.01 18.36 -25.83
N ASN A 845 -12.29 18.21 -26.18
CA ASN A 845 -13.35 19.01 -25.56
C ASN A 845 -13.62 18.47 -24.16
N VAL A 846 -13.62 19.35 -23.16
CA VAL A 846 -13.83 19.00 -21.75
C VAL A 846 -14.99 19.81 -21.18
N SER A 847 -15.62 19.31 -20.11
CA SER A 847 -16.69 20.02 -19.39
C SER A 847 -16.30 20.17 -17.92
N GLU A 848 -15.40 21.12 -17.65
CA GLU A 848 -14.69 21.24 -16.37
C GLU A 848 -14.79 22.65 -15.77
N GLY A 849 -16.02 23.12 -15.57
CA GLY A 849 -16.29 24.47 -15.10
C GLY A 849 -16.14 25.49 -16.23
N SER A 850 -15.24 26.45 -16.08
CA SER A 850 -14.98 27.45 -17.14
C SER A 850 -14.18 26.91 -18.32
N THR A 851 -13.54 25.75 -18.18
CA THR A 851 -12.74 25.12 -19.24
C THR A 851 -13.61 24.26 -20.15
N SER A 852 -13.53 24.52 -21.45
CA SER A 852 -14.30 23.82 -22.49
C SER A 852 -13.44 22.96 -23.44
N ARG A 853 -12.12 23.20 -23.48
CA ARG A 853 -11.19 22.41 -24.32
C ARG A 853 -9.78 22.43 -23.73
N ARG A 854 -9.05 21.31 -23.84
CA ARG A 854 -7.68 21.14 -23.35
C ARG A 854 -6.81 20.50 -24.43
N VAL A 855 -5.61 21.04 -24.61
CA VAL A 855 -4.61 20.57 -25.56
C VAL A 855 -3.34 20.26 -24.81
N LYS A 856 -2.78 19.07 -25.02
CA LYS A 856 -1.45 18.69 -24.53
C LYS A 856 -0.49 18.59 -25.69
N TYR A 857 0.69 19.17 -25.54
CA TYR A 857 1.73 19.19 -26.55
C TYR A 857 2.87 18.20 -26.23
N VAL A 858 3.65 17.81 -27.24
CA VAL A 858 4.76 16.85 -27.12
C VAL A 858 5.85 17.35 -26.16
N ASN A 859 6.03 18.66 -26.03
CA ASN A 859 6.94 19.27 -25.07
C ASN A 859 6.37 19.36 -23.63
N ASN A 860 5.23 18.72 -23.36
CA ASN A 860 4.48 18.76 -22.09
C ASN A 860 3.76 20.07 -21.77
N ASP A 861 3.68 21.01 -22.71
CA ASP A 861 2.85 22.20 -22.51
C ASP A 861 1.38 21.82 -22.48
N ILE A 862 0.60 22.62 -21.75
CA ILE A 862 -0.86 22.48 -21.68
C ILE A 862 -1.49 23.80 -22.12
N ALA A 863 -2.37 23.77 -23.12
CA ALA A 863 -3.21 24.92 -23.44
C ALA A 863 -4.67 24.61 -23.10
N GLU A 864 -5.32 25.52 -22.38
CA GLU A 864 -6.71 25.39 -21.98
C GLU A 864 -7.54 26.54 -22.56
N TYR A 865 -8.72 26.22 -23.09
CA TYR A 865 -9.66 27.18 -23.64
C TYR A 865 -10.94 27.18 -22.84
N GLY A 866 -11.52 28.37 -22.66
CA GLY A 866 -12.71 28.53 -21.86
C GLY A 866 -13.13 29.97 -21.63
N GLU A 867 -14.12 30.16 -20.77
CA GLU A 867 -14.67 31.48 -20.41
C GLU A 867 -13.92 32.09 -19.21
N HIS A 868 -13.26 33.23 -19.41
CA HIS A 868 -12.60 33.99 -18.35
C HIS A 868 -13.48 35.13 -17.84
N PRO A 869 -13.65 35.31 -16.51
CA PRO A 869 -14.62 36.25 -15.92
C PRO A 869 -14.55 37.70 -16.43
N THR A 870 -13.35 38.16 -16.80
CA THR A 870 -13.12 39.55 -17.28
C THR A 870 -12.60 39.64 -18.71
N LYS A 871 -12.21 38.53 -19.34
CA LYS A 871 -11.53 38.53 -20.66
C LYS A 871 -12.35 37.82 -21.75
N GLY A 872 -13.52 37.29 -21.41
CA GLY A 872 -14.32 36.48 -22.33
C GLY A 872 -13.65 35.14 -22.65
N LYS A 873 -13.93 34.60 -23.83
CA LYS A 873 -13.33 33.34 -24.31
C LYS A 873 -11.86 33.53 -24.69
N ILE A 874 -10.98 32.81 -24.01
CA ILE A 874 -9.54 32.87 -24.23
C ILE A 874 -8.91 31.48 -24.22
N TRP A 875 -7.76 31.37 -24.89
CA TRP A 875 -6.79 30.31 -24.63
C TRP A 875 -5.83 30.76 -23.54
N ARG A 876 -5.37 29.82 -22.72
CA ARG A 876 -4.29 30.02 -21.76
C ARG A 876 -3.27 28.91 -21.90
N LEU A 877 -2.03 29.27 -22.19
CA LEU A 877 -0.90 28.36 -22.37
C LEU A 877 -0.08 28.27 -21.08
N TYR A 878 0.14 27.06 -20.59
CA TYR A 878 1.02 26.73 -19.48
C TYR A 878 2.24 26.00 -20.02
N GLU A 879 3.35 26.72 -20.14
CA GLU A 879 4.62 26.15 -20.59
C GLU A 879 5.22 25.23 -19.53
N ALA A 880 5.70 24.07 -19.94
CA ALA A 880 6.44 23.15 -19.10
C ALA A 880 7.88 23.62 -18.90
N LEU A 881 8.39 23.41 -17.69
CA LEU A 881 9.79 23.55 -17.33
C LEU A 881 10.44 22.15 -17.31
N ASP A 882 11.76 22.12 -17.41
CA ASP A 882 12.54 20.89 -17.22
C ASP A 882 12.79 20.61 -15.72
N GLU A 883 11.71 20.64 -14.94
CA GLU A 883 11.69 20.33 -13.51
C GLU A 883 10.45 19.47 -13.26
N ASP A 884 10.60 18.43 -12.45
CA ASP A 884 9.49 17.55 -12.05
C ASP A 884 8.93 18.02 -10.71
N VAL A 885 7.60 17.95 -10.56
CA VAL A 885 6.91 18.28 -9.31
C VAL A 885 5.89 17.20 -8.96
N GLU A 886 5.75 16.95 -7.65
CA GLU A 886 4.80 16.00 -7.10
C GLU A 886 3.48 16.70 -6.75
N ILE A 887 2.39 16.24 -7.35
CA ILE A 887 1.03 16.63 -6.99
C ILE A 887 0.25 15.45 -6.44
N VAL A 888 -0.74 15.71 -5.60
CA VAL A 888 -1.64 14.71 -5.03
C VAL A 888 -3.07 14.96 -5.43
N LYS A 889 -3.86 13.89 -5.60
CA LYS A 889 -5.31 14.03 -5.75
C LYS A 889 -5.92 14.32 -4.37
N MET A 890 -6.62 15.43 -4.22
CA MET A 890 -7.34 15.69 -2.98
C MET A 890 -8.52 14.70 -2.85
N PRO A 891 -8.83 14.16 -1.66
CA PRO A 891 -10.08 13.43 -1.43
C PRO A 891 -11.29 14.20 -1.96
N ASP A 892 -12.21 13.53 -2.66
CA ASP A 892 -13.38 14.22 -3.23
C ASP A 892 -14.29 14.87 -2.15
N ASN A 893 -14.18 14.38 -0.92
CA ASN A 893 -14.70 14.97 0.31
C ASN A 893 -13.80 14.55 1.48
N LEU A 894 -13.61 15.42 2.46
CA LEU A 894 -12.95 15.09 3.73
C LEU A 894 -13.90 15.44 4.88
N ASN A 895 -14.21 14.47 5.74
CA ASN A 895 -15.16 14.63 6.84
C ASN A 895 -14.70 13.92 8.12
N TYR A 896 -13.64 14.45 8.75
CA TYR A 896 -13.08 13.89 9.97
C TYR A 896 -13.59 14.63 11.21
N SER A 897 -13.96 13.89 12.25
CA SER A 897 -14.41 14.43 13.55
C SER A 897 -14.17 13.41 14.66
N LYS A 898 -13.14 13.62 15.50
CA LYS A 898 -12.82 12.72 16.63
C LYS A 898 -12.05 13.46 17.72
N ASN A 899 -12.35 13.17 18.99
CA ASN A 899 -11.66 13.73 20.17
C ASN A 899 -11.53 15.27 20.17
N GLY A 900 -12.54 15.97 19.63
CA GLY A 900 -12.52 17.45 19.53
C GLY A 900 -11.73 18.02 18.35
N VAL A 901 -11.16 17.18 17.47
CA VAL A 901 -10.54 17.60 16.21
C VAL A 901 -11.54 17.46 15.06
N ILE A 902 -11.79 18.57 14.35
CA ILE A 902 -12.69 18.66 13.19
C ILE A 902 -11.87 19.08 11.96
N ILE A 903 -11.79 18.22 10.95
CA ILE A 903 -11.11 18.50 9.68
C ILE A 903 -12.08 18.17 8.55
N LYS A 904 -12.68 19.20 7.94
CA LYS A 904 -13.78 19.02 6.99
C LYS A 904 -13.68 19.97 5.80
N TYR A 905 -13.73 19.44 4.57
CA TYR A 905 -13.92 20.26 3.38
C TYR A 905 -14.77 19.58 2.31
N GLN A 906 -15.40 20.39 1.46
CA GLN A 906 -16.12 19.94 0.27
C GLN A 906 -15.81 20.83 -0.94
N PHE A 907 -15.71 20.23 -2.12
CA PHE A 907 -15.54 20.99 -3.34
C PHE A 907 -16.83 21.69 -3.79
N THR A 908 -16.69 22.86 -4.40
CA THR A 908 -17.81 23.57 -5.06
C THR A 908 -17.46 23.95 -6.49
N SER A 909 -18.30 23.54 -7.45
CA SER A 909 -18.30 23.99 -8.85
C SER A 909 -16.92 24.02 -9.55
N THR A 910 -16.08 23.03 -9.30
CA THR A 910 -14.70 22.94 -9.84
C THR A 910 -14.36 21.50 -10.16
N LYS A 911 -13.41 21.27 -11.08
CA LYS A 911 -12.79 19.96 -11.34
C LYS A 911 -11.27 19.97 -11.06
N ARG A 912 -10.75 21.08 -10.51
CA ARG A 912 -9.35 21.23 -10.08
C ARG A 912 -9.10 20.48 -8.78
N ARG A 913 -9.00 19.15 -8.88
CA ARG A 913 -8.98 18.20 -7.76
C ARG A 913 -7.57 17.84 -7.27
N PHE A 914 -6.53 18.48 -7.81
CA PHE A 914 -5.15 18.18 -7.49
C PHE A 914 -4.49 19.37 -6.81
N THR A 915 -3.54 19.13 -5.93
CA THR A 915 -2.73 20.15 -5.25
C THR A 915 -1.33 19.61 -4.94
N GLY A 916 -0.39 20.44 -4.52
CA GLY A 916 0.94 20.00 -4.10
C GLY A 916 0.87 19.12 -2.85
N SER A 917 1.76 18.14 -2.72
CA SER A 917 1.79 17.23 -1.56
C SER A 917 1.99 18.00 -0.23
N GLY A 918 2.90 18.98 -0.22
CA GLY A 918 3.06 19.91 0.90
C GLY A 918 1.84 20.80 1.14
N SER A 919 1.27 21.38 0.07
CA SER A 919 0.07 22.23 0.14
C SER A 919 -1.11 21.51 0.78
N LEU A 920 -1.31 20.20 0.49
CA LEU A 920 -2.37 19.42 1.13
C LEU A 920 -2.13 19.26 2.63
N ALA A 921 -0.88 19.03 3.05
CA ALA A 921 -0.52 18.93 4.47
C ALA A 921 -0.82 20.25 5.21
N GLY A 922 -0.41 21.37 4.63
CA GLY A 922 -0.72 22.69 5.17
C GLY A 922 -2.22 22.96 5.24
N PHE A 923 -2.97 22.60 4.20
CA PHE A 923 -4.42 22.79 4.17
C PHE A 923 -5.14 21.94 5.22
N ILE A 924 -4.73 20.68 5.44
CA ILE A 924 -5.26 19.83 6.50
C ILE A 924 -5.02 20.46 7.88
N GLY A 925 -3.82 20.99 8.14
CA GLY A 925 -3.51 21.71 9.36
C GLY A 925 -4.40 22.95 9.55
N ALA A 926 -4.57 23.75 8.49
CA ALA A 926 -5.42 24.94 8.54
C ALA A 926 -6.90 24.60 8.82
N LEU A 927 -7.42 23.49 8.28
CA LEU A 927 -8.76 23.00 8.59
C LEU A 927 -8.89 22.56 10.06
N ALA A 928 -7.87 21.90 10.60
CA ALA A 928 -7.83 21.48 12.00
C ALA A 928 -7.85 22.68 12.95
N GLU A 929 -7.16 23.77 12.61
CA GLU A 929 -7.20 25.03 13.37
C GLU A 929 -8.57 25.72 13.26
N HIS A 930 -9.16 25.71 12.05
CA HIS A 930 -10.46 26.33 11.80
C HIS A 930 -11.59 25.63 12.56
N GLN A 931 -11.53 24.30 12.73
CA GLN A 931 -12.50 23.46 13.48
C GLN A 931 -13.93 23.48 12.92
N GLU A 932 -14.10 23.77 11.62
CA GLU A 932 -15.42 23.80 10.98
C GLU A 932 -15.30 23.39 9.50
N GLY A 933 -16.40 23.02 8.85
CA GLY A 933 -16.40 22.67 7.42
C GLY A 933 -16.16 23.87 6.51
N ILE A 934 -15.31 23.69 5.49
CA ILE A 934 -14.99 24.71 4.47
C ILE A 934 -15.36 24.23 3.07
N LYS A 935 -15.85 25.13 2.22
CA LYS A 935 -15.98 24.87 0.77
C LYS A 935 -14.73 25.34 0.04
N THR A 936 -14.22 24.55 -0.90
CA THR A 936 -13.01 24.86 -1.67
C THR A 936 -13.27 24.80 -3.18
N THR A 937 -12.61 25.69 -3.94
CA THR A 937 -12.61 25.64 -5.41
C THR A 937 -11.43 24.82 -5.97
N GLY A 938 -10.65 24.21 -5.07
CA GLY A 938 -9.48 23.40 -5.37
C GLY A 938 -8.25 24.20 -5.73
N SER A 939 -7.42 23.63 -6.60
CA SER A 939 -6.11 24.19 -6.94
C SER A 939 -5.79 24.00 -8.43
N CYS A 940 -5.34 22.82 -8.84
CA CYS A 940 -4.99 22.53 -10.23
C CYS A 940 -5.68 21.27 -10.79
N PHE A 941 -5.57 21.08 -12.10
CA PHE A 941 -5.92 19.84 -12.80
C PHE A 941 -4.76 18.82 -12.70
N ASN A 942 -5.00 17.60 -13.20
CA ASN A 942 -4.05 16.48 -13.12
C ASN A 942 -2.72 16.70 -13.87
N GLU A 943 -2.64 17.68 -14.77
CA GLU A 943 -1.43 18.05 -15.52
C GLU A 943 -0.80 19.37 -15.01
N GLY A 944 -1.25 19.88 -13.85
CA GLY A 944 -0.71 21.09 -13.23
C GLY A 944 -1.23 22.41 -13.80
N SER A 945 -2.12 22.38 -14.81
CA SER A 945 -2.84 23.55 -15.32
C SER A 945 -3.97 23.99 -14.38
N CYS A 946 -4.47 25.22 -14.53
CA CYS A 946 -5.43 25.78 -13.57
C CYS A 946 -6.45 26.78 -14.14
N PHE A 947 -6.92 26.60 -15.38
CA PHE A 947 -7.85 27.56 -16.00
C PHE A 947 -9.12 27.78 -15.14
N PRO A 948 -9.65 29.02 -15.04
CA PRO A 948 -9.26 30.24 -15.75
C PRO A 948 -8.07 31.02 -15.14
N SER A 949 -7.58 30.58 -13.96
CA SER A 949 -6.47 31.21 -13.24
C SER A 949 -5.16 31.09 -14.01
N SER A 950 -4.19 31.94 -13.69
CA SER A 950 -2.81 31.85 -14.18
C SER A 950 -1.83 31.29 -13.16
N LYS A 951 -2.18 31.33 -11.87
CA LYS A 951 -1.21 31.19 -10.76
C LYS A 951 -1.35 29.94 -9.90
N HIS A 952 -2.44 29.17 -10.00
CA HIS A 952 -2.60 27.93 -9.21
C HIS A 952 -1.90 26.73 -9.85
N VAL A 953 -0.88 27.00 -10.65
CA VAL A 953 -0.15 25.95 -11.36
C VAL A 953 0.53 25.02 -10.36
N ASN A 954 0.74 23.77 -10.75
CA ASN A 954 1.50 22.79 -9.97
C ASN A 954 0.92 22.48 -8.57
N GLY A 955 -0.27 22.96 -8.26
CA GLY A 955 -0.87 22.75 -6.94
C GLY A 955 -0.32 23.66 -5.83
N GLU A 956 0.29 24.79 -6.18
CA GLU A 956 0.99 25.70 -5.24
C GLU A 956 0.04 26.55 -4.37
N SER A 957 -1.27 26.44 -4.58
CA SER A 957 -2.29 27.17 -3.84
C SER A 957 -3.48 26.29 -3.47
N VAL A 958 -4.33 26.75 -2.56
CA VAL A 958 -5.65 26.17 -2.29
C VAL A 958 -6.63 27.29 -2.03
N ASP A 959 -7.72 27.32 -2.79
CA ASP A 959 -8.74 28.37 -2.66
C ASP A 959 -9.93 27.92 -1.80
N THR A 960 -10.39 28.79 -0.91
CA THR A 960 -11.53 28.53 -0.02
C THR A 960 -12.61 29.59 -0.17
N ILE A 961 -13.88 29.20 -0.09
CA ILE A 961 -15.03 30.11 -0.19
C ILE A 961 -15.26 30.80 1.16
N TYR A 962 -15.51 32.11 1.13
CA TYR A 962 -15.89 32.86 2.32
C TYR A 962 -17.21 32.37 2.92
N LYS A 963 -17.27 32.35 4.24
CA LYS A 963 -18.52 32.12 4.98
C LYS A 963 -19.35 33.39 5.12
N TRP A 964 -18.77 34.55 4.78
CA TRP A 964 -19.36 35.87 5.00
C TRP A 964 -19.59 36.16 6.48
N ASP A 965 -18.65 35.68 7.32
CA ASP A 965 -18.58 35.90 8.75
C ASP A 965 -17.16 36.35 9.08
N GLN A 966 -16.99 37.60 9.50
CA GLN A 966 -15.66 38.21 9.67
C GLN A 966 -14.78 37.43 10.64
N ASN A 967 -15.34 36.86 11.71
CA ASN A 967 -14.54 36.10 12.67
C ASN A 967 -14.08 34.76 12.09
N LYS A 968 -14.98 34.06 11.39
CA LYS A 968 -14.67 32.76 10.77
C LYS A 968 -13.70 32.91 9.61
N ASP A 969 -13.90 33.93 8.77
CA ASP A 969 -13.07 34.19 7.61
C ASP A 969 -11.68 34.72 8.02
N GLN A 970 -11.57 35.53 9.08
CA GLN A 970 -10.25 35.88 9.67
C GLN A 970 -9.55 34.64 10.24
N LYS A 971 -10.28 33.77 10.94
CA LYS A 971 -9.71 32.56 11.53
C LYS A 971 -9.08 31.63 10.49
N ILE A 972 -9.72 31.43 9.33
CA ILE A 972 -9.10 30.63 8.27
C ILE A 972 -7.90 31.33 7.63
N ILE A 973 -7.91 32.66 7.48
CA ILE A 973 -6.75 33.44 7.00
C ILE A 973 -5.54 33.21 7.92
N ASP A 974 -5.74 33.32 9.23
CA ASP A 974 -4.68 33.11 10.22
C ASP A 974 -4.19 31.66 10.24
N ALA A 975 -5.11 30.70 10.10
CA ALA A 975 -4.78 29.29 10.01
C ALA A 975 -3.95 28.97 8.75
N MET A 976 -4.30 29.50 7.59
CA MET A 976 -3.53 29.33 6.36
C MET A 976 -2.10 29.91 6.50
N LYS A 977 -1.96 31.07 7.16
CA LYS A 977 -0.64 31.64 7.48
C LYS A 977 0.16 30.76 8.44
N LYS A 978 -0.48 30.24 9.51
CA LYS A 978 0.15 29.35 10.49
C LYS A 978 0.74 28.11 9.83
N PHE A 979 0.03 27.55 8.85
CA PHE A 979 0.43 26.38 8.08
C PHE A 979 1.07 26.74 6.73
N HIS A 980 1.91 27.78 6.72
CA HIS A 980 2.93 28.08 5.70
C HIS A 980 2.43 28.46 4.29
N PHE A 981 1.17 28.84 4.11
CA PHE A 981 0.76 29.56 2.89
C PHE A 981 1.24 31.00 2.99
N ASN A 982 2.20 31.43 2.15
CA ASN A 982 2.83 32.75 2.22
C ASN A 982 2.09 33.85 1.47
N GLU A 983 1.15 33.52 0.59
CA GLU A 983 0.26 34.47 -0.06
C GLU A 983 -1.18 34.20 0.40
N ARG A 984 -1.89 35.24 0.86
CA ARG A 984 -3.34 35.18 1.14
C ARG A 984 -3.97 36.40 0.49
N LEU A 985 -4.73 36.22 -0.59
CA LEU A 985 -5.39 37.33 -1.30
C LEU A 985 -6.89 37.32 -1.01
N ILE A 986 -7.37 38.47 -0.55
CA ILE A 986 -8.78 38.72 -0.23
C ILE A 986 -9.45 39.63 -1.27
N GLY A 987 -10.77 39.72 -1.24
CA GLY A 987 -11.50 40.62 -2.13
C GLY A 987 -11.32 42.11 -1.77
N SER A 988 -11.82 42.98 -2.63
CA SER A 988 -11.64 44.44 -2.53
C SER A 988 -12.91 45.21 -2.09
N LYS A 989 -13.95 44.49 -1.66
CA LYS A 989 -15.19 45.09 -1.09
C LYS A 989 -14.97 45.55 0.36
N LYS A 990 -15.82 46.48 0.83
CA LYS A 990 -15.85 46.97 2.22
C LYS A 990 -15.79 45.87 3.31
N TYR A 991 -16.38 44.71 3.03
CA TYR A 991 -16.34 43.55 3.93
C TYR A 991 -14.90 43.13 4.32
N PHE A 992 -13.92 43.36 3.44
CA PHE A 992 -12.54 42.88 3.57
C PHE A 992 -11.56 43.88 4.19
N GLU A 993 -11.95 45.15 4.42
CA GLU A 993 -11.06 46.24 4.84
C GLU A 993 -10.30 46.00 6.15
N ASN A 994 -10.81 45.10 7.01
CA ASN A 994 -10.29 44.86 8.36
C ASN A 994 -9.63 43.49 8.55
N PHE A 995 -9.41 42.71 7.49
CA PHE A 995 -8.72 41.44 7.63
C PHE A 995 -7.21 41.65 7.78
N ASN A 996 -6.62 41.02 8.80
CA ASN A 996 -5.18 40.97 9.02
C ASN A 996 -4.58 39.75 8.30
N ASN A 997 -3.27 39.76 8.06
CA ASN A 997 -2.52 38.63 7.48
C ASN A 997 -2.89 38.24 6.03
N ALA A 998 -3.61 39.11 5.32
CA ALA A 998 -3.94 38.99 3.91
C ALA A 998 -3.72 40.31 3.17
N SER A 999 -3.68 40.25 1.83
CA SER A 999 -3.51 41.40 0.95
C SER A 999 -4.67 41.52 -0.02
N ASP A 1000 -4.98 42.73 -0.48
CA ASP A 1000 -6.05 42.96 -1.46
C ASP A 1000 -5.68 42.34 -2.81
N GLY A 1001 -6.42 41.30 -3.20
CA GLY A 1001 -6.33 40.61 -4.48
C GLY A 1001 -7.23 41.18 -5.57
N GLY A 1002 -7.97 42.25 -5.28
CA GLY A 1002 -8.92 42.87 -6.20
C GLY A 1002 -10.24 42.12 -6.32
N SER A 1003 -11.08 42.59 -7.25
CA SER A 1003 -12.47 42.15 -7.38
C SER A 1003 -12.64 40.67 -7.77
N LEU A 1004 -11.62 40.04 -8.35
CA LEU A 1004 -11.63 38.61 -8.72
C LEU A 1004 -11.67 37.70 -7.48
N HIS A 1005 -11.18 38.17 -6.34
CA HIS A 1005 -11.15 37.43 -5.07
C HIS A 1005 -12.34 37.77 -4.17
N ASN A 1006 -13.39 38.43 -4.69
CA ASN A 1006 -14.58 38.76 -3.89
C ASN A 1006 -15.43 37.55 -3.49
N SER A 1007 -15.24 36.39 -4.12
CA SER A 1007 -16.02 35.17 -3.87
C SER A 1007 -15.25 34.08 -3.11
N HIS A 1008 -13.93 34.22 -3.01
CA HIS A 1008 -13.04 33.21 -2.42
C HIS A 1008 -11.76 33.85 -1.89
N LEU A 1009 -11.18 33.23 -0.86
CA LEU A 1009 -9.83 33.46 -0.37
C LEU A 1009 -8.86 32.63 -1.21
N HIS A 1010 -7.88 33.30 -1.82
CA HIS A 1010 -6.75 32.62 -2.45
C HIS A 1010 -5.66 32.42 -1.41
N SER A 1011 -5.21 31.18 -1.19
CA SER A 1011 -4.06 30.87 -0.34
C SER A 1011 -2.97 30.21 -1.18
N GLY A 1012 -1.91 30.96 -1.51
CA GLY A 1012 -0.87 30.57 -2.45
C GLY A 1012 0.54 30.62 -1.83
N GLU A 1013 1.55 30.40 -2.67
CA GLU A 1013 2.97 30.41 -2.31
C GLU A 1013 3.27 29.55 -1.06
N PHE A 1014 2.81 28.30 -1.07
CA PHE A 1014 3.11 27.38 0.03
C PHE A 1014 4.63 27.15 0.17
N ASP A 1015 5.19 27.42 1.35
CA ASP A 1015 6.63 27.30 1.61
C ASP A 1015 7.05 25.85 1.90
N ASN A 1016 7.40 25.11 0.85
CA ASN A 1016 7.90 23.75 0.98
C ASN A 1016 9.19 23.64 1.81
N ASN A 1017 9.96 24.72 2.01
CA ASN A 1017 11.17 24.68 2.84
C ASN A 1017 10.87 24.60 4.34
N LYS A 1018 9.62 24.85 4.75
CA LYS A 1018 9.16 24.66 6.14
C LYS A 1018 8.85 23.20 6.47
N ILE A 1019 8.80 22.33 5.46
CA ILE A 1019 8.61 20.90 5.68
C ILE A 1019 9.94 20.28 6.08
N GLN A 1020 10.00 19.75 7.30
CA GLN A 1020 11.17 19.02 7.76
C GLN A 1020 11.15 17.61 7.19
N ILE A 1021 12.19 17.25 6.44
CA ILE A 1021 12.33 15.89 5.88
C ILE A 1021 13.01 15.00 6.92
N ILE A 1022 12.34 13.92 7.32
CA ILE A 1022 12.85 12.88 8.20
C ILE A 1022 13.09 11.64 7.35
N LYS A 1023 14.32 11.12 7.38
CA LYS A 1023 14.74 9.96 6.59
C LYS A 1023 14.69 8.68 7.42
#